data_AF-A0A9W4XGH3-F1
#
_entry.id   AF-A0A9W4XGH3-F1
#
_cell.length_a   1.000
_cell.length_b   1.000
_cell.length_c   1.000
_cell.angle_alpha   90.00
_cell.angle_beta   90.00
_cell.angle_gamma   90.00
#
_symmetry.space_group_name_H-M   'P 1'
#
loop_
_entity.id
_entity.type
_entity.pdbx_description
1 polymer ?
#
loop_
_entity_poly.entity_id
_entity_poly.type
_entity_poly.pdbx_seq_one_letter_code
_entity_poly.pdbx_strand_id
1 'polypeptide(L)'
;MLRLRNGYTTRLYSTLNNYEFIKSENVILRNTFISPFRNEDGSLIKGKNSKEARLTDKTLEGKANHEISILPEPISKVIQDHILPEHQPTRLREKIQKIYLELGKNQIQIAPTTSLEVNARIGGLFLQDYSHVKQVLGELKDRKENFSPQRVLSIGYGPATGIIALNELMKDEKWTPVEKEAYIIGRKNYEMKKKAKVILSRQESESKDVEKGKLVDHKELTIETKLRDNLPTNKQYDLIILEHSLLSKEYKFPKDIDENIRMVLKLLSPGGNLTLIERGNSVGFESIARARQIMIRPESHPTEIGKIPRPYLRGSRIKPQRRPFKDDDLIIDENLQQELNEKFGELTEDEIKFDEEDDFENYEVMEIPQEEEQEQEQELMDYHLSVIAPCPHHRKCPLQLGDPKYYKIPSHKHRLNFCSFTKNVERPKYTIELKKGLTLASKWDKGGESLTGNLDRKEKKIYEGKGRPGGKNYETGSYSYLIVERSANDKETIEKINQARKFNNFDHKDFIKDRTYWPRIIETPNKGKSLVQFSVCSNEGNVEMFKIPKSMGKEVYHDARKAQIGDLWPNGYKIRTVKNQLSDTNKEKLDYLYKTEKKTFKKEQKTKVWKKIQSQDINSFFDDETELMIRKFENSNKLTKQDRKETKYNDNNDKM
;
A
#
# COMPACT_ATOMS: atom_id res chain seq x y z
N MET A 1 -49.93 -7.06 40.81
CA MET A 1 -49.57 -6.27 42.00
C MET A 1 -48.10 -5.92 41.96
N LEU A 2 -47.81 -4.64 42.24
CA LEU A 2 -46.53 -3.99 42.50
C LEU A 2 -45.43 -4.85 43.16
N ARG A 3 -44.15 -4.62 42.80
CA ARG A 3 -43.30 -3.69 43.58
C ARG A 3 -41.98 -3.34 42.88
N LEU A 4 -41.71 -2.04 42.96
CA LEU A 4 -40.59 -1.25 42.45
C LEU A 4 -39.28 -1.51 43.21
N ARG A 5 -38.14 -1.18 42.58
CA ARG A 5 -37.02 -0.51 43.27
C ARG A 5 -36.23 0.42 42.34
N ASN A 6 -36.44 1.71 42.60
CA ASN A 6 -35.51 2.84 42.67
C ASN A 6 -34.72 3.27 41.42
N GLY A 7 -35.18 4.38 40.85
CA GLY A 7 -34.36 5.33 40.10
C GLY A 7 -33.69 6.37 41.01
N TYR A 8 -32.73 7.09 40.43
CA TYR A 8 -32.31 8.42 40.87
C TYR A 8 -32.09 9.30 39.65
N THR A 9 -32.38 10.57 39.89
CA THR A 9 -32.90 11.58 38.98
C THR A 9 -31.82 12.52 38.44
N THR A 10 -32.17 13.10 37.30
CA THR A 10 -31.51 14.20 36.59
C THR A 10 -31.50 15.50 37.41
N ARG A 11 -30.43 16.30 37.28
CA ARG A 11 -30.48 17.74 37.57
C ARG A 11 -29.85 18.54 36.43
N LEU A 12 -30.66 19.45 35.91
CA LEU A 12 -30.42 20.42 34.85
C LEU A 12 -29.45 21.52 35.32
N TYR A 13 -28.63 22.00 34.40
CA TYR A 13 -27.83 23.22 34.56
C TYR A 13 -28.69 24.45 34.18
N SER A 14 -28.81 25.43 35.08
CA SER A 14 -29.34 26.76 34.81
C SER A 14 -28.34 27.83 35.27
N THR A 15 -27.68 28.43 34.29
CA THR A 15 -27.32 29.85 34.09
C THR A 15 -27.24 30.86 35.26
N LEU A 16 -26.11 31.60 35.22
CA LEU A 16 -25.90 33.06 35.37
C LEU A 16 -25.40 33.66 36.70
N ASN A 17 -24.23 34.30 36.55
CA ASN A 17 -23.72 35.55 37.13
C ASN A 17 -23.65 35.75 38.66
N ASN A 18 -22.43 35.86 39.18
CA ASN A 18 -21.96 37.10 39.80
C ASN A 18 -20.41 37.11 39.88
N TYR A 19 -19.82 38.10 39.18
CA TYR A 19 -18.42 38.48 39.29
C TYR A 19 -18.28 39.44 40.47
N GLU A 20 -17.56 39.05 41.52
CA GLU A 20 -17.04 39.98 42.51
C GLU A 20 -15.54 40.20 42.29
N PHE A 21 -15.22 41.48 42.12
CA PHE A 21 -13.91 42.06 41.97
C PHE A 21 -13.04 41.79 43.21
N ILE A 22 -11.85 41.22 43.02
CA ILE A 22 -10.73 41.43 43.94
C ILE A 22 -9.75 42.37 43.24
N LYS A 23 -9.76 43.63 43.66
CA LYS A 23 -8.70 44.61 43.39
C LYS A 23 -7.52 44.29 44.29
N SER A 24 -6.39 43.93 43.69
CA SER A 24 -5.08 44.26 44.26
C SER A 24 -4.24 44.93 43.18
N GLU A 25 -4.09 46.24 43.33
CA GLU A 25 -3.16 47.05 42.57
C GLU A 25 -1.73 46.65 42.95
N ASN A 26 -1.07 45.94 42.05
CA ASN A 26 0.35 46.14 41.82
C ASN A 26 0.55 46.25 40.31
N VAL A 27 0.78 47.49 39.90
CA VAL A 27 1.09 47.94 38.56
C VAL A 27 2.34 47.22 38.07
N ILE A 28 2.13 46.19 37.24
CA ILE A 28 2.95 45.98 36.07
C ILE A 28 1.97 45.72 34.93
N LEU A 29 1.84 46.70 34.05
CA LEU A 29 1.26 46.53 32.72
C LEU A 29 2.07 45.45 31.97
N ARG A 30 1.74 44.17 32.13
CA ARG A 30 2.21 43.10 31.25
C ARG A 30 1.37 43.08 29.97
N ASN A 31 1.53 44.12 29.17
CA ASN A 31 1.14 44.07 27.76
C ASN A 31 2.32 43.45 26.97
N THR A 32 2.47 42.13 26.99
CA THR A 32 3.41 41.39 26.12
C THR A 32 2.87 39.99 25.77
N PHE A 33 1.95 39.89 24.80
CA PHE A 33 1.63 38.60 24.18
C PHE A 33 2.83 38.15 23.31
N ILE A 34 3.72 37.24 23.78
CA ILE A 34 4.91 36.76 23.02
C ILE A 34 5.03 35.17 23.04
N SER A 35 5.70 34.47 22.08
CA SER A 35 5.42 33.21 21.23
C SER A 35 4.01 32.82 20.56
N PRO A 36 3.69 32.94 19.20
CA PRO A 36 3.17 31.81 18.43
C PRO A 36 4.33 31.30 17.60
N PHE A 37 5.26 30.68 18.33
CA PHE A 37 6.58 30.22 17.91
C PHE A 37 7.66 31.30 18.13
N ARG A 38 7.33 32.57 18.38
CA ARG A 38 8.13 33.83 18.44
C ARG A 38 9.52 33.88 19.08
N ASN A 39 10.19 34.96 18.65
CA ASN A 39 11.08 35.76 19.48
C ASN A 39 10.59 37.23 19.45
N GLU A 40 10.70 37.97 20.57
CA GLU A 40 11.21 39.36 20.62
C GLU A 40 12.11 39.58 21.85
N ASP A 41 12.49 38.48 22.52
CA ASP A 41 13.37 38.41 23.71
C ASP A 41 13.49 36.95 24.23
N GLY A 42 12.53 36.07 23.93
CA GLY A 42 12.57 34.66 24.34
C GLY A 42 12.34 33.67 23.19
N SER A 43 13.42 33.28 22.50
CA SER A 43 13.41 32.37 21.33
C SER A 43 12.77 30.99 21.58
N LEU A 44 12.13 30.27 20.66
CA LEU A 44 12.56 29.79 19.33
C LEU A 44 11.36 29.69 18.37
N ILE A 45 11.41 30.28 17.17
CA ILE A 45 10.51 29.93 16.05
C ILE A 45 11.18 28.86 15.20
N LYS A 46 10.89 27.58 15.44
CA LYS A 46 11.34 26.50 14.55
C LYS A 46 10.15 25.70 13.99
N GLY A 47 10.22 25.33 12.72
CA GLY A 47 9.11 24.74 11.97
C GLY A 47 7.81 25.55 11.95
N LYS A 48 6.69 24.91 11.58
CA LYS A 48 5.43 25.61 11.25
C LYS A 48 4.46 25.77 12.41
N ASN A 49 4.71 25.07 13.52
CA ASN A 49 3.81 25.02 14.66
C ASN A 49 4.55 24.92 16.01
N SER A 50 3.83 25.08 17.12
CA SER A 50 4.43 25.15 18.47
C SER A 50 5.12 23.85 18.87
N LYS A 51 4.70 22.72 18.28
CA LYS A 51 5.32 21.43 18.56
C LYS A 51 6.66 21.34 17.84
N GLU A 52 6.75 21.85 16.62
CA GLU A 52 7.98 21.90 15.83
C GLU A 52 8.97 22.93 16.35
N ALA A 53 8.48 24.02 16.95
CA ALA A 53 9.34 25.07 17.51
C ALA A 53 10.30 24.60 18.58
N ARG A 54 10.01 23.45 19.18
CA ARG A 54 10.78 22.84 20.27
C ARG A 54 11.60 21.63 19.83
N LEU A 55 11.56 21.27 18.54
CA LEU A 55 12.34 20.15 18.03
C LEU A 55 13.74 20.63 17.66
N THR A 56 14.71 19.73 17.77
CA THR A 56 16.06 20.01 17.27
C THR A 56 16.05 20.16 15.74
N ASP A 57 16.97 20.94 15.19
CA ASP A 57 17.02 21.24 13.76
C ASP A 57 17.13 19.97 12.90
N LYS A 58 17.95 19.00 13.33
CA LYS A 58 18.07 17.70 12.65
C LYS A 58 16.76 16.90 12.71
N THR A 59 16.05 16.91 13.85
CA THR A 59 14.75 16.23 13.96
C THR A 59 13.72 16.89 13.05
N LEU A 60 13.75 18.21 12.90
CA LEU A 60 12.87 18.93 11.98
C LEU A 60 13.15 18.57 10.52
N GLU A 61 14.41 18.54 10.12
CA GLU A 61 14.84 18.10 8.80
C GLU A 61 14.43 16.64 8.52
N GLY A 62 14.49 15.78 9.53
CA GLY A 62 14.10 14.37 9.42
C GLY A 62 12.58 14.13 9.43
N LYS A 63 11.77 15.15 9.70
CA LYS A 63 10.35 14.98 9.96
C LYS A 63 9.56 14.82 8.66
N ALA A 64 8.76 13.75 8.57
CA ALA A 64 7.85 13.59 7.46
C ALA A 64 6.67 14.55 7.58
N ASN A 65 6.06 14.91 6.44
CA ASN A 65 4.86 15.74 6.45
C ASN A 65 3.66 14.96 7.03
N HIS A 66 3.29 15.25 8.28
CA HIS A 66 2.12 14.67 8.97
C HIS A 66 0.87 15.56 8.94
N GLU A 67 0.91 16.69 8.24
CA GLU A 67 -0.25 17.57 8.08
C GLU A 67 -1.38 16.82 7.37
N ILE A 68 -2.63 17.23 7.63
CA ILE A 68 -3.78 16.64 6.94
C ILE A 68 -3.73 17.12 5.49
N SER A 69 -3.73 16.18 4.54
CA SER A 69 -3.80 16.51 3.13
C SER A 69 -5.19 17.03 2.80
N ILE A 70 -5.28 18.11 2.04
CA ILE A 70 -6.54 18.71 1.59
C ILE A 70 -6.59 18.62 0.07
N LEU A 71 -7.74 18.19 -0.45
CA LEU A 71 -8.02 18.19 -1.88
C LEU A 71 -8.44 19.62 -2.29
N PRO A 72 -7.90 20.18 -3.39
CA PRO A 72 -8.27 21.52 -3.84
C PRO A 72 -9.77 21.65 -4.05
N GLU A 73 -10.34 22.75 -3.55
CA GLU A 73 -11.79 22.98 -3.60
C GLU A 73 -12.37 22.91 -5.03
N PRO A 74 -11.74 23.48 -6.08
CA PRO A 74 -12.25 23.35 -7.45
C PRO A 74 -12.38 21.90 -7.92
N ILE A 75 -11.41 21.04 -7.56
CA ILE A 75 -11.42 19.61 -7.90
C ILE A 75 -12.52 18.89 -7.11
N SER A 76 -12.62 19.16 -5.81
CA SER A 76 -13.67 18.59 -4.96
C SER A 76 -15.07 18.93 -5.47
N LYS A 77 -15.32 20.20 -5.82
CA LYS A 77 -16.62 20.67 -6.36
C LYS A 77 -16.95 19.97 -7.67
N VAL A 78 -15.99 19.88 -8.59
CA VAL A 78 -16.24 19.28 -9.91
C VAL A 78 -16.50 17.78 -9.83
N ILE A 79 -15.84 17.07 -8.91
CA ILE A 79 -16.19 15.67 -8.62
C ILE A 79 -17.63 15.58 -8.10
N GLN A 80 -17.99 16.46 -7.15
CA GLN A 80 -19.31 16.45 -6.51
C GLN A 80 -20.44 16.78 -7.48
N ASP A 81 -20.28 17.82 -8.28
CA ASP A 81 -21.38 18.46 -9.01
C ASP A 81 -21.47 17.94 -10.45
N HIS A 82 -20.40 17.35 -11.00
CA HIS A 82 -20.36 16.93 -12.40
C HIS A 82 -20.00 15.48 -12.64
N ILE A 83 -19.21 14.83 -11.76
CA ILE A 83 -18.79 13.43 -12.00
C ILE A 83 -19.73 12.45 -11.32
N LEU A 84 -19.93 12.59 -10.01
CA LEU A 84 -20.76 11.63 -9.27
C LEU A 84 -22.26 11.66 -9.65
N PRO A 85 -22.88 12.82 -10.01
CA PRO A 85 -24.29 12.88 -10.35
C PRO A 85 -24.68 12.24 -11.69
N GLU A 86 -23.72 11.89 -12.56
CA GLU A 86 -24.01 11.26 -13.87
C GLU A 86 -24.69 9.90 -13.76
N HIS A 87 -24.50 9.22 -12.63
CA HIS A 87 -25.06 7.89 -12.39
C HIS A 87 -26.00 7.91 -11.21
N GLN A 88 -26.92 6.94 -11.21
CA GLN A 88 -27.82 6.79 -10.09
C GLN A 88 -27.05 6.58 -8.77
N PRO A 89 -27.37 7.38 -7.75
CA PRO A 89 -26.82 7.31 -6.40
C PRO A 89 -26.59 5.91 -5.83
N THR A 90 -27.62 5.07 -5.89
CA THR A 90 -27.61 3.70 -5.36
C THR A 90 -26.66 2.81 -6.13
N ARG A 91 -26.68 2.86 -7.47
CA ARG A 91 -25.80 2.06 -8.34
C ARG A 91 -24.33 2.42 -8.15
N LEU A 92 -24.03 3.72 -8.02
CA LEU A 92 -22.69 4.21 -7.74
C LEU A 92 -22.17 3.62 -6.43
N ARG A 93 -22.97 3.64 -5.37
CA ARG A 93 -22.60 3.07 -4.07
C ARG A 93 -22.40 1.57 -4.11
N GLU A 94 -23.29 0.81 -4.75
CA GLU A 94 -23.13 -0.63 -4.93
C GLU A 94 -21.82 -0.95 -5.65
N LYS A 95 -21.49 -0.20 -6.71
CA LYS A 95 -20.23 -0.39 -7.43
C LYS A 95 -19.01 -0.07 -6.55
N ILE A 96 -19.06 1.00 -5.76
CA ILE A 96 -18.00 1.35 -4.81
C ILE A 96 -17.82 0.28 -3.74
N GLN A 97 -18.91 -0.25 -3.20
CA GLN A 97 -18.88 -1.34 -2.24
C GLN A 97 -18.18 -2.56 -2.85
N LYS A 98 -18.53 -2.94 -4.09
CA LYS A 98 -17.86 -4.03 -4.82
C LYS A 98 -16.36 -3.77 -4.97
N ILE A 99 -15.96 -2.54 -5.33
CA ILE A 99 -14.54 -2.15 -5.42
C ILE A 99 -13.83 -2.34 -4.07
N TYR A 100 -14.42 -1.92 -2.95
CA TYR A 100 -13.80 -2.11 -1.63
C TYR A 100 -13.71 -3.58 -1.22
N LEU A 101 -14.73 -4.39 -1.54
CA LEU A 101 -14.73 -5.83 -1.28
C LEU A 101 -13.65 -6.55 -2.10
N GLU A 102 -13.53 -6.21 -3.39
CA GLU A 102 -12.48 -6.73 -4.27
C GLU A 102 -11.10 -6.30 -3.78
N LEU A 103 -10.93 -5.04 -3.36
CA LEU A 103 -9.67 -4.54 -2.80
C LEU A 103 -9.32 -5.26 -1.48
N GLY A 104 -10.31 -5.59 -0.65
CA GLY A 104 -10.08 -6.38 0.57
C GLY A 104 -9.64 -7.81 0.29
N LYS A 105 -10.16 -8.43 -0.77
CA LYS A 105 -9.83 -9.81 -1.18
C LYS A 105 -8.50 -9.91 -1.92
N ASN A 106 -8.33 -9.10 -2.95
CA ASN A 106 -7.20 -9.17 -3.89
C ASN A 106 -6.03 -8.27 -3.48
N GLN A 107 -6.26 -7.29 -2.60
CA GLN A 107 -5.26 -6.32 -2.14
C GLN A 107 -4.65 -5.44 -3.26
N ILE A 108 -5.17 -5.51 -4.49
CA ILE A 108 -4.67 -4.81 -5.68
C ILE A 108 -5.79 -3.96 -6.29
N GLN A 109 -5.43 -2.82 -6.90
CA GLN A 109 -6.37 -1.99 -7.65
C GLN A 109 -6.52 -2.50 -9.10
N ILE A 110 -7.73 -2.46 -9.65
CA ILE A 110 -8.02 -2.94 -11.01
C ILE A 110 -8.47 -1.79 -11.91
N ALA A 111 -8.02 -1.79 -13.17
CA ALA A 111 -8.44 -0.79 -14.17
C ALA A 111 -9.98 -0.81 -14.37
N PRO A 112 -10.65 0.35 -14.30
CA PRO A 112 -12.09 0.42 -14.58
C PRO A 112 -12.36 0.22 -16.08
N THR A 113 -13.52 -0.37 -16.40
CA THR A 113 -13.89 -0.70 -17.78
C THR A 113 -15.16 0.00 -18.26
N THR A 114 -16.00 0.45 -17.34
CA THR A 114 -17.27 1.14 -17.63
C THR A 114 -17.28 2.55 -17.05
N SER A 115 -18.12 3.43 -17.60
CA SER A 115 -18.26 4.81 -17.09
C SER A 115 -18.69 4.84 -15.61
N LEU A 116 -19.58 3.93 -15.20
CA LEU A 116 -19.98 3.77 -13.80
C LEU A 116 -18.81 3.36 -12.90
N GLU A 117 -17.95 2.44 -13.36
CA GLU A 117 -16.74 2.04 -12.63
C GLU A 117 -15.72 3.17 -12.51
N VAL A 118 -15.57 3.99 -13.55
CA VAL A 118 -14.72 5.18 -13.53
C VAL A 118 -15.18 6.14 -12.44
N ASN A 119 -16.46 6.51 -12.42
CA ASN A 119 -16.99 7.46 -11.43
C ASN A 119 -16.99 6.85 -10.02
N ALA A 120 -17.25 5.54 -9.89
CA ALA A 120 -17.13 4.82 -8.63
C ALA A 120 -15.68 4.85 -8.10
N ARG A 121 -14.70 4.62 -8.97
CA ARG A 121 -13.27 4.67 -8.62
C ARG A 121 -12.85 6.08 -8.20
N ILE A 122 -13.30 7.11 -8.90
CA ILE A 122 -13.05 8.51 -8.52
C ILE A 122 -13.70 8.82 -7.17
N GLY A 123 -14.97 8.44 -6.96
CA GLY A 123 -15.66 8.68 -5.69
C GLY A 123 -15.08 7.91 -4.51
N GLY A 124 -14.55 6.70 -4.73
CA GLY A 124 -14.07 5.80 -3.68
C GLY A 124 -12.57 5.88 -3.38
N LEU A 125 -11.71 5.96 -4.38
CA LEU A 125 -10.27 5.75 -4.24
C LEU A 125 -9.43 7.00 -4.51
N PHE A 126 -9.87 7.90 -5.39
CA PHE A 126 -9.08 9.07 -5.83
C PHE A 126 -8.55 9.92 -4.68
N LEU A 127 -9.36 10.16 -3.64
CA LEU A 127 -8.94 10.98 -2.49
C LEU A 127 -7.72 10.39 -1.76
N GLN A 128 -7.72 9.08 -1.55
CA GLN A 128 -6.60 8.39 -0.91
C GLN A 128 -5.39 8.36 -1.83
N ASP A 129 -5.60 7.99 -3.09
CA ASP A 129 -4.52 7.91 -4.08
C ASP A 129 -3.83 9.28 -4.26
N TYR A 130 -4.59 10.37 -4.35
CA TYR A 130 -4.07 11.75 -4.38
C TYR A 130 -3.22 12.08 -3.15
N SER A 131 -3.71 11.70 -1.95
CA SER A 131 -2.97 11.96 -0.71
C SER A 131 -1.64 11.21 -0.63
N HIS A 132 -1.58 9.99 -1.17
CA HIS A 132 -0.38 9.16 -1.22
C HIS A 132 0.64 9.77 -2.19
N VAL A 133 0.19 10.12 -3.40
CA VAL A 133 1.08 10.70 -4.41
C VAL A 133 1.62 12.05 -3.96
N LYS A 134 0.78 12.95 -3.45
CA LYS A 134 1.22 14.25 -2.92
C LYS A 134 2.26 14.10 -1.80
N GLN A 135 2.09 13.11 -0.92
CA GLN A 135 3.04 12.85 0.18
C GLN A 135 4.40 12.37 -0.33
N VAL A 136 4.41 11.42 -1.28
CA VAL A 136 5.65 10.86 -1.84
C VAL A 136 6.39 11.89 -2.69
N LEU A 137 5.69 12.65 -3.53
CA LEU A 137 6.28 13.74 -4.32
C LEU A 137 6.79 14.87 -3.42
N GLY A 138 6.07 15.19 -2.33
CA GLY A 138 6.53 16.16 -1.33
C GLY A 138 7.84 15.74 -0.69
N GLU A 139 8.02 14.45 -0.40
CA GLU A 139 9.30 13.94 0.10
C GLU A 139 10.40 13.96 -0.97
N LEU A 140 10.10 13.65 -2.23
CA LEU A 140 11.08 13.77 -3.32
C LEU A 140 11.56 15.22 -3.45
N LYS A 141 10.62 16.17 -3.49
CA LYS A 141 10.89 17.61 -3.58
C LYS A 141 11.77 18.10 -2.43
N ASP A 142 11.47 17.66 -1.21
CA ASP A 142 12.21 18.06 -0.01
C ASP A 142 13.62 17.43 0.08
N ARG A 143 13.86 16.31 -0.63
CA ARG A 143 15.18 15.65 -0.69
C ARG A 143 16.03 16.08 -1.88
N LYS A 144 15.45 16.75 -2.87
CA LYS A 144 16.15 17.17 -4.09
C LYS A 144 16.35 18.67 -4.09
N GLU A 145 17.61 19.08 -4.17
CA GLU A 145 17.97 20.47 -4.43
C GLU A 145 17.43 20.87 -5.81
N ASN A 146 16.79 22.05 -5.90
CA ASN A 146 16.25 22.61 -7.15
C ASN A 146 15.29 21.67 -7.91
N PHE A 147 14.33 21.04 -7.20
CA PHE A 147 13.34 20.17 -7.81
C PHE A 147 12.42 20.92 -8.81
N SER A 148 12.73 20.83 -10.11
CA SER A 148 11.94 21.44 -11.20
C SER A 148 11.94 20.53 -12.45
N PRO A 149 11.20 19.40 -12.43
CA PRO A 149 11.18 18.46 -13.55
C PRO A 149 10.56 19.09 -14.81
N GLN A 150 11.15 18.85 -15.98
CA GLN A 150 10.71 19.46 -17.25
C GLN A 150 9.83 18.52 -18.08
N ARG A 151 10.16 17.23 -18.08
CA ARG A 151 9.39 16.18 -18.75
C ARG A 151 8.83 15.22 -17.71
N VAL A 152 7.52 15.21 -17.55
CA VAL A 152 6.82 14.42 -16.54
C VAL A 152 5.91 13.38 -17.18
N LEU A 153 6.01 12.14 -16.71
CA LEU A 153 5.11 11.05 -17.07
C LEU A 153 4.40 10.50 -15.83
N SER A 154 3.07 10.53 -15.81
CA SER A 154 2.26 9.81 -14.81
C SER A 154 1.66 8.55 -15.43
N ILE A 155 1.70 7.43 -14.70
CA ILE A 155 1.23 6.12 -15.12
C ILE A 155 0.33 5.55 -14.02
N GLY A 156 -0.92 5.28 -14.36
CA GLY A 156 -1.85 4.70 -13.39
C GLY A 156 -3.24 4.41 -13.93
N TYR A 157 -4.10 3.87 -13.07
CA TYR A 157 -5.51 3.60 -13.37
C TYR A 157 -6.45 4.78 -13.07
N GLY A 158 -5.93 5.88 -12.52
CA GLY A 158 -6.70 7.05 -12.08
C GLY A 158 -6.82 8.14 -13.14
N PRO A 159 -7.49 9.26 -12.80
CA PRO A 159 -7.66 10.41 -13.69
C PRO A 159 -6.40 11.29 -13.77
N ALA A 160 -5.22 10.69 -14.04
CA ALA A 160 -3.90 11.36 -13.95
C ALA A 160 -3.58 11.93 -12.56
N THR A 161 -3.82 11.12 -11.51
CA THR A 161 -3.65 11.52 -10.10
C THR A 161 -2.24 12.05 -9.82
N GLY A 162 -1.20 11.46 -10.43
CA GLY A 162 0.18 11.93 -10.29
C GLY A 162 0.40 13.36 -10.77
N ILE A 163 -0.14 13.73 -11.93
CA ILE A 163 -0.05 15.11 -12.45
C ILE A 163 -0.85 16.07 -11.56
N ILE A 164 -2.05 15.67 -11.15
CA ILE A 164 -2.89 16.51 -10.27
C ILE A 164 -2.17 16.84 -8.96
N ALA A 165 -1.56 15.84 -8.33
CA ALA A 165 -0.82 16.01 -7.09
C ALA A 165 0.47 16.85 -7.29
N LEU A 166 1.18 16.65 -8.40
CA LEU A 166 2.37 17.42 -8.73
C LEU A 166 2.05 18.90 -8.98
N ASN A 167 1.02 19.18 -9.78
CA ASN A 167 0.55 20.54 -10.06
C ASN A 167 0.21 21.31 -8.77
N GLU A 168 -0.44 20.64 -7.82
CA GLU A 168 -0.75 21.24 -6.52
C GLU A 168 0.50 21.44 -5.66
N LEU A 169 1.48 20.53 -5.71
CA LEU A 169 2.74 20.66 -4.97
C LEU A 169 3.64 21.79 -5.50
N MET A 170 3.53 22.09 -6.79
CA MET A 170 4.31 23.11 -7.50
C MET A 170 3.56 24.43 -7.67
N LYS A 171 2.34 24.56 -7.13
CA LYS A 171 1.44 25.69 -7.38
C LYS A 171 2.03 27.06 -7.00
N ASP A 172 2.76 27.12 -5.89
CA ASP A 172 3.37 28.36 -5.39
C ASP A 172 4.66 28.74 -6.12
N GLU A 173 5.19 27.82 -6.94
CA GLU A 173 6.37 28.03 -7.76
C GLU A 173 5.93 28.38 -9.19
N LYS A 174 6.62 29.30 -9.86
CA LYS A 174 6.39 29.60 -11.28
C LYS A 174 6.93 28.45 -12.15
N TRP A 175 6.42 27.24 -11.95
CA TRP A 175 6.85 26.03 -12.63
C TRP A 175 6.03 25.80 -13.89
N THR A 176 6.72 25.83 -15.03
CA THR A 176 6.13 25.59 -16.36
C THR A 176 6.94 24.50 -17.06
N PRO A 177 6.53 23.22 -16.96
CA PRO A 177 7.26 22.12 -17.57
C PRO A 177 7.14 22.15 -19.10
N VAL A 178 8.17 21.66 -19.78
CA VAL A 178 8.19 21.51 -21.25
C VAL A 178 7.13 20.50 -21.70
N GLU A 179 6.98 19.39 -20.99
CA GLU A 179 6.03 18.35 -21.38
C GLU A 179 5.45 17.60 -20.17
N LYS A 180 4.10 17.54 -20.12
CA LYS A 180 3.33 16.73 -19.18
C LYS A 180 2.55 15.67 -19.94
N GLU A 181 2.75 14.41 -19.59
CA GLU A 181 2.00 13.29 -20.17
C GLU A 181 1.43 12.40 -19.07
N ALA A 182 0.22 11.88 -19.29
CA ALA A 182 -0.39 10.91 -18.41
C ALA A 182 -0.87 9.69 -19.20
N TYR A 183 -0.28 8.54 -18.93
CA TYR A 183 -0.71 7.26 -19.46
C TYR A 183 -1.75 6.63 -18.51
N ILE A 184 -3.00 6.62 -18.95
CA ILE A 184 -4.11 6.02 -18.20
C ILE A 184 -4.25 4.56 -18.63
N ILE A 185 -3.91 3.63 -17.74
CA ILE A 185 -3.91 2.19 -18.03
C ILE A 185 -5.35 1.66 -18.07
N GLY A 186 -5.68 0.98 -19.16
CA GLY A 186 -6.93 0.22 -19.30
C GLY A 186 -7.34 0.04 -20.76
N ARG A 187 -7.94 -1.11 -21.09
CA ARG A 187 -8.40 -1.39 -22.47
C ARG A 187 -9.49 -0.43 -22.96
N LYS A 188 -10.26 0.15 -22.04
CA LYS A 188 -11.34 1.12 -22.30
C LYS A 188 -11.15 2.39 -21.46
N ASN A 189 -9.95 2.97 -21.53
CA ASN A 189 -9.56 4.13 -20.73
C ASN A 189 -10.20 5.46 -21.17
N TYR A 190 -10.93 5.52 -22.29
CA TYR A 190 -11.53 6.75 -22.83
C TYR A 190 -12.41 7.49 -21.82
N GLU A 191 -13.26 6.77 -21.09
CA GLU A 191 -14.11 7.36 -20.05
C GLU A 191 -13.28 7.99 -18.92
N MET A 192 -12.21 7.32 -18.49
CA MET A 192 -11.29 7.87 -17.48
C MET A 192 -10.52 9.08 -18.03
N LYS A 193 -10.11 9.08 -19.31
CA LYS A 193 -9.48 10.26 -19.95
C LYS A 193 -10.42 11.47 -19.97
N LYS A 194 -11.72 11.28 -20.25
CA LYS A 194 -12.71 12.38 -20.16
C LYS A 194 -12.74 12.97 -18.76
N LYS A 195 -12.83 12.13 -17.72
CA LYS A 195 -12.86 12.60 -16.33
C LYS A 195 -11.55 13.27 -15.92
N ALA A 196 -10.41 12.72 -16.34
CA ALA A 196 -9.10 13.32 -16.14
C ALA A 196 -9.02 14.73 -16.74
N LYS A 197 -9.49 14.90 -17.98
CA LYS A 197 -9.54 16.21 -18.65
C LYS A 197 -10.39 17.22 -17.88
N VAL A 198 -11.57 16.80 -17.43
CA VAL A 198 -12.47 17.64 -16.62
C VAL A 198 -11.81 18.03 -15.28
N ILE A 199 -11.12 17.12 -14.60
CA ILE A 199 -10.47 17.41 -13.32
C ILE A 199 -9.24 18.32 -13.50
N LEU A 200 -8.36 18.00 -14.45
CA LEU A 200 -7.13 18.75 -14.73
C LEU A 200 -7.45 20.20 -15.13
N SER A 201 -8.49 20.42 -15.94
CA SER A 201 -8.91 21.77 -16.37
C SER A 201 -9.26 22.73 -15.22
N ARG A 202 -9.37 22.24 -13.98
CA ARG A 202 -9.69 23.04 -12.79
C ARG A 202 -8.45 23.56 -12.07
N GLN A 203 -7.26 23.14 -12.50
CA GLN A 203 -5.98 23.63 -12.00
C GLN A 203 -5.49 24.78 -12.88
N GLU A 204 -5.04 25.85 -12.24
CA GLU A 204 -4.52 27.06 -12.92
C GLU A 204 -3.30 26.73 -13.79
N SER A 205 -2.54 25.70 -13.43
CA SER A 205 -1.38 25.19 -14.16
C SER A 205 -1.74 24.38 -15.42
N GLU A 206 -3.02 24.15 -15.72
CA GLU A 206 -3.46 23.34 -16.87
C GLU A 206 -4.34 24.12 -17.84
N SER A 207 -5.13 25.08 -17.34
CA SER A 207 -6.04 25.86 -18.17
C SER A 207 -6.17 27.29 -17.64
N LYS A 208 -5.94 28.27 -18.51
CA LYS A 208 -6.08 29.70 -18.21
C LYS A 208 -7.52 30.21 -18.42
N ASP A 209 -8.32 29.46 -19.18
CA ASP A 209 -9.56 29.95 -19.79
C ASP A 209 -10.84 29.51 -19.08
N VAL A 210 -10.75 28.72 -18.01
CA VAL A 210 -11.95 28.17 -17.35
C VAL A 210 -12.38 29.05 -16.18
N GLU A 211 -13.51 29.76 -16.34
CA GLU A 211 -14.29 30.26 -15.21
C GLU A 211 -14.58 29.07 -14.26
N LYS A 212 -13.97 29.12 -13.07
CA LYS A 212 -14.06 28.06 -12.05
C LYS A 212 -15.54 27.82 -11.70
N GLY A 213 -16.10 26.70 -12.17
CA GLY A 213 -17.44 26.26 -11.77
C GLY A 213 -18.50 26.17 -12.89
N LYS A 214 -18.21 26.60 -14.13
CA LYS A 214 -19.13 26.33 -15.25
C LYS A 214 -19.03 24.88 -15.75
N LEU A 215 -20.19 24.34 -16.11
CA LEU A 215 -20.34 23.04 -16.77
C LEU A 215 -19.97 23.24 -18.24
N VAL A 216 -18.77 22.83 -18.60
CA VAL A 216 -18.22 22.92 -19.95
C VAL A 216 -18.05 21.49 -20.46
N ASP A 217 -18.46 21.23 -21.70
CA ASP A 217 -18.30 19.90 -22.26
C ASP A 217 -16.81 19.55 -22.37
N HIS A 218 -16.46 18.29 -22.11
CA HIS A 218 -15.09 17.80 -22.18
C HIS A 218 -14.41 18.06 -23.53
N LYS A 219 -15.18 18.25 -24.60
CA LYS A 219 -14.68 18.57 -25.94
C LYS A 219 -14.11 19.99 -26.04
N GLU A 220 -14.74 20.94 -25.35
CA GLU A 220 -14.38 22.37 -25.39
C GLU A 220 -13.22 22.70 -24.45
N LEU A 221 -12.96 21.83 -23.46
CA LEU A 221 -11.83 22.03 -22.54
C LEU A 221 -10.50 21.87 -23.27
N THR A 222 -9.55 22.74 -22.97
CA THR A 222 -8.14 22.61 -23.37
C THR A 222 -7.31 22.44 -22.10
N ILE A 223 -6.40 21.47 -22.12
CA ILE A 223 -5.46 21.19 -21.03
C ILE A 223 -4.06 21.04 -21.62
N GLU A 224 -3.04 21.43 -20.85
CA GLU A 224 -1.64 21.26 -21.24
C GLU A 224 -1.20 19.80 -21.21
N THR A 225 -1.70 19.01 -20.26
CA THR A 225 -1.31 17.60 -20.10
C THR A 225 -1.85 16.72 -21.23
N LYS A 226 -0.95 15.99 -21.89
CA LYS A 226 -1.30 15.06 -22.96
C LYS A 226 -1.71 13.70 -22.38
N LEU A 227 -2.98 13.34 -22.52
CA LEU A 227 -3.50 12.04 -22.08
C LEU A 227 -3.24 10.96 -23.14
N ARG A 228 -2.55 9.88 -22.77
CA ARG A 228 -2.11 8.82 -23.67
C ARG A 228 -2.81 7.48 -23.45
N ASP A 229 -2.88 6.71 -24.54
CA ASP A 229 -3.43 5.35 -24.57
C ASP A 229 -2.40 4.25 -24.44
N ASN A 230 -1.14 4.56 -24.76
CA ASN A 230 -0.04 3.62 -24.71
C ASN A 230 1.16 4.27 -24.04
N LEU A 231 2.02 3.43 -23.47
CA LEU A 231 3.28 3.88 -22.91
C LEU A 231 4.17 4.46 -24.04
N PRO A 232 4.79 5.63 -23.85
CA PRO A 232 5.76 6.19 -24.77
C PRO A 232 6.92 5.21 -25.02
N THR A 233 7.49 5.18 -26.23
CA THR A 233 8.60 4.25 -26.58
C THR A 233 9.93 4.94 -26.85
N ASN A 234 9.89 6.18 -27.37
CA ASN A 234 11.05 6.95 -27.87
C ASN A 234 11.26 8.27 -27.11
N LYS A 235 10.76 8.37 -25.88
CA LYS A 235 10.89 9.57 -25.04
C LYS A 235 11.57 9.24 -23.72
N GLN A 236 12.23 10.25 -23.16
CA GLN A 236 12.79 10.20 -21.81
C GLN A 236 12.14 11.28 -20.94
N TYR A 237 11.98 10.96 -19.66
CA TYR A 237 11.32 11.81 -18.67
C TYR A 237 12.21 11.98 -17.46
N ASP A 238 12.18 13.19 -16.90
CA ASP A 238 12.96 13.57 -15.72
C ASP A 238 12.22 13.18 -14.43
N LEU A 239 10.90 13.01 -14.51
CA LEU A 239 10.08 12.48 -13.44
C LEU A 239 9.07 11.49 -13.99
N ILE A 240 9.10 10.25 -13.49
CA ILE A 240 8.08 9.24 -13.75
C ILE A 240 7.36 8.89 -12.45
N ILE A 241 6.04 9.01 -12.48
CA ILE A 241 5.15 8.72 -11.36
C ILE A 241 4.34 7.48 -11.71
N LEU A 242 4.58 6.37 -11.02
CA LEU A 242 3.84 5.14 -11.20
C LEU A 242 3.01 4.86 -9.95
N GLU A 243 1.70 4.90 -10.11
CA GLU A 243 0.74 4.77 -9.01
C GLU A 243 -0.19 3.55 -9.20
N HIS A 244 -0.19 2.67 -8.20
CA HIS A 244 -1.14 1.58 -8.01
C HIS A 244 -1.34 0.64 -9.20
N SER A 245 -0.29 0.39 -9.98
CA SER A 245 -0.39 -0.28 -11.29
C SER A 245 0.78 -1.22 -11.61
N LEU A 246 1.69 -1.50 -10.66
CA LEU A 246 2.83 -2.40 -10.91
C LEU A 246 2.40 -3.85 -11.15
N LEU A 247 1.34 -4.30 -10.48
CA LEU A 247 0.86 -5.67 -10.52
C LEU A 247 -0.59 -5.68 -11.00
N SER A 248 -0.89 -6.38 -12.09
CA SER A 248 -2.27 -6.43 -12.60
C SER A 248 -3.13 -7.44 -11.82
N LYS A 249 -2.54 -8.57 -11.45
CA LYS A 249 -3.18 -9.65 -10.71
C LYS A 249 -2.16 -10.38 -9.85
N GLU A 250 -2.60 -10.89 -8.71
CA GLU A 250 -1.71 -11.51 -7.73
C GLU A 250 -0.91 -12.70 -8.29
N TYR A 251 -1.55 -13.58 -9.07
CA TYR A 251 -0.87 -14.78 -9.63
C TYR A 251 0.19 -14.46 -10.68
N LYS A 252 0.27 -13.22 -11.17
CA LYS A 252 1.31 -12.78 -12.10
C LYS A 252 2.54 -12.22 -11.39
N PHE A 253 2.53 -12.17 -10.07
CA PHE A 253 3.72 -11.86 -9.29
C PHE A 253 4.77 -12.98 -9.47
N PRO A 254 6.07 -12.68 -9.66
CA PRO A 254 6.67 -11.35 -9.82
C PRO A 254 6.74 -10.84 -11.28
N LYS A 255 6.40 -11.67 -12.26
CA LYS A 255 6.60 -11.42 -13.70
C LYS A 255 6.09 -10.06 -14.19
N ASP A 256 4.86 -9.67 -13.82
CA ASP A 256 4.28 -8.38 -14.21
C ASP A 256 5.15 -7.20 -13.72
N ILE A 257 5.66 -7.27 -12.49
CA ILE A 257 6.49 -6.22 -11.89
C ILE A 257 7.81 -6.13 -12.66
N ASP A 258 8.43 -7.27 -12.93
CA ASP A 258 9.68 -7.35 -13.67
C ASP A 258 9.56 -6.75 -15.08
N GLU A 259 8.47 -7.03 -15.80
CA GLU A 259 8.21 -6.48 -17.14
C GLU A 259 7.93 -4.97 -17.08
N ASN A 260 7.02 -4.55 -16.19
CA ASN A 260 6.63 -3.14 -16.07
C ASN A 260 7.80 -2.24 -15.66
N ILE A 261 8.63 -2.67 -14.71
CA ILE A 261 9.80 -1.89 -14.28
C ILE A 261 10.82 -1.76 -15.41
N ARG A 262 11.09 -2.83 -16.19
CA ARG A 262 11.98 -2.75 -17.36
C ARG A 262 11.48 -1.75 -18.41
N MET A 263 10.18 -1.76 -18.68
CA MET A 263 9.57 -0.82 -19.64
C MET A 263 9.69 0.63 -19.17
N VAL A 264 9.42 0.88 -17.89
CA VAL A 264 9.44 2.23 -17.30
C VAL A 264 10.86 2.78 -17.19
N LEU A 265 11.81 1.96 -16.76
CA LEU A 265 13.21 2.36 -16.63
C LEU A 265 13.85 2.80 -17.96
N LYS A 266 13.42 2.22 -19.10
CA LYS A 266 13.84 2.65 -20.44
C LYS A 266 13.52 4.13 -20.71
N LEU A 267 12.46 4.65 -20.08
CA LEU A 267 11.97 6.01 -20.27
C LEU A 267 12.57 7.00 -19.26
N LEU A 268 13.37 6.53 -18.30
CA LEU A 268 13.94 7.40 -17.28
C LEU A 268 15.19 8.10 -17.83
N SER A 269 15.21 9.44 -17.84
CA SER A 269 16.38 10.20 -18.26
C SER A 269 17.54 10.06 -17.27
N PRO A 270 18.80 10.29 -17.68
CA PRO A 270 19.90 10.53 -16.75
C PRO A 270 19.55 11.67 -15.78
N GLY A 271 19.83 11.51 -14.49
CA GLY A 271 19.39 12.44 -13.42
C GLY A 271 17.90 12.40 -13.11
N GLY A 272 17.12 11.58 -13.82
CA GLY A 272 15.68 11.46 -13.65
C GLY A 272 15.30 10.68 -12.40
N ASN A 273 14.09 10.95 -11.89
CA ASN A 273 13.53 10.33 -10.70
C ASN A 273 12.31 9.46 -11.04
N LEU A 274 12.26 8.25 -10.48
CA LEU A 274 11.14 7.32 -10.57
C LEU A 274 10.50 7.17 -9.19
N THR A 275 9.22 7.52 -9.07
CA THR A 275 8.42 7.27 -7.87
C THR A 275 7.44 6.14 -8.12
N LEU A 276 7.53 5.08 -7.31
CA LEU A 276 6.62 3.95 -7.29
C LEU A 276 5.75 4.02 -6.05
N ILE A 277 4.43 3.91 -6.21
CA ILE A 277 3.47 4.04 -5.12
C ILE A 277 2.43 2.94 -5.24
N GLU A 278 2.32 2.12 -4.21
CA GLU A 278 1.36 1.03 -4.10
C GLU A 278 0.57 1.12 -2.79
N ARG A 279 -0.51 0.34 -2.69
CA ARG A 279 -1.29 0.27 -1.46
C ARG A 279 -0.44 -0.29 -0.32
N GLY A 280 -0.65 0.24 0.89
CA GLY A 280 0.12 -0.13 2.08
C GLY A 280 -0.37 -1.43 2.71
N ASN A 281 -0.38 -2.50 1.93
CA ASN A 281 -0.74 -3.86 2.31
C ASN A 281 0.39 -4.83 1.93
N SER A 282 0.24 -6.12 2.26
CA SER A 282 1.27 -7.14 2.00
C SER A 282 1.65 -7.26 0.52
N VAL A 283 0.66 -7.27 -0.38
CA VAL A 283 0.91 -7.40 -1.83
C VAL A 283 1.60 -6.16 -2.39
N GLY A 284 1.14 -4.96 -2.01
CA GLY A 284 1.73 -3.69 -2.45
C GLY A 284 3.15 -3.51 -1.93
N PHE A 285 3.43 -3.87 -0.68
CA PHE A 285 4.79 -3.87 -0.13
C PHE A 285 5.72 -4.84 -0.88
N GLU A 286 5.31 -6.10 -1.06
CA GLU A 286 6.14 -7.08 -1.80
C GLU A 286 6.34 -6.67 -3.27
N SER A 287 5.36 -6.00 -3.88
CA SER A 287 5.50 -5.45 -5.23
C SER A 287 6.59 -4.38 -5.30
N ILE A 288 6.60 -3.45 -4.34
CA ILE A 288 7.63 -2.42 -4.20
C ILE A 288 9.00 -3.03 -3.85
N ALA A 289 9.03 -4.02 -2.95
CA ALA A 289 10.26 -4.70 -2.55
C ALA A 289 10.88 -5.48 -3.71
N ARG A 290 10.05 -6.14 -4.54
CA ARG A 290 10.49 -6.80 -5.78
C ARG A 290 11.02 -5.79 -6.80
N ALA A 291 10.30 -4.68 -7.03
CA ALA A 291 10.78 -3.61 -7.91
C ALA A 291 12.16 -3.07 -7.47
N ARG A 292 12.33 -2.85 -6.16
CA ARG A 292 13.63 -2.48 -5.57
C ARG A 292 14.69 -3.53 -5.86
N GLN A 293 14.42 -4.81 -5.60
CA GLN A 293 15.36 -5.90 -5.81
C GLN A 293 15.86 -5.95 -7.28
N ILE A 294 14.98 -5.74 -8.25
CA ILE A 294 15.33 -5.74 -9.68
C ILE A 294 16.22 -4.56 -10.05
N MET A 295 15.94 -3.37 -9.48
CA MET A 295 16.65 -2.14 -9.81
C MET A 295 18.06 -2.10 -9.24
N ILE A 296 18.25 -2.57 -8.00
CA ILE A 296 19.53 -2.40 -7.28
C ILE A 296 20.28 -3.70 -7.00
N ARG A 297 19.67 -4.88 -7.20
CA ARG A 297 20.25 -6.23 -6.99
C ARG A 297 21.17 -6.31 -5.76
N PRO A 298 20.61 -6.12 -4.54
CA PRO A 298 21.40 -6.09 -3.32
C PRO A 298 22.23 -7.35 -3.09
N GLU A 299 21.79 -8.50 -3.63
CA GLU A 299 22.48 -9.79 -3.53
C GLU A 299 23.84 -9.80 -4.23
N SER A 300 24.02 -8.98 -5.28
CA SER A 300 25.29 -8.86 -6.01
C SER A 300 26.33 -8.01 -5.28
N HIS A 301 25.93 -7.31 -4.20
CA HIS A 301 26.81 -6.38 -3.49
C HIS A 301 26.65 -6.48 -1.95
N PRO A 302 26.93 -7.64 -1.34
CA PRO A 302 26.66 -7.88 0.08
C PRO A 302 27.58 -7.09 1.03
N THR A 303 28.81 -6.80 0.62
CA THR A 303 29.84 -6.12 1.43
C THR A 303 29.65 -4.61 1.47
N GLU A 304 28.90 -4.06 0.52
CA GLU A 304 28.75 -2.62 0.40
C GLU A 304 27.80 -2.02 1.46
N ILE A 305 28.20 -0.88 2.01
CA ILE A 305 27.46 -0.19 3.08
C ILE A 305 26.97 1.16 2.55
N GLY A 306 25.78 1.57 2.98
CA GLY A 306 25.19 2.84 2.56
C GLY A 306 24.46 2.77 1.23
N LYS A 307 24.59 3.84 0.44
CA LYS A 307 23.78 4.15 -0.74
C LYS A 307 24.63 4.44 -1.98
N ILE A 308 25.63 3.61 -2.21
CA ILE A 308 26.44 3.67 -3.42
C ILE A 308 25.55 3.30 -4.62
N PRO A 309 25.45 4.12 -5.68
CA PRO A 309 24.66 3.82 -6.87
C PRO A 309 25.02 2.45 -7.47
N ARG A 310 24.00 1.70 -7.87
CA ARG A 310 24.08 0.31 -8.30
C ARG A 310 24.03 0.21 -9.81
N PRO A 311 24.91 -0.58 -10.45
CA PRO A 311 24.83 -0.79 -11.88
C PRO A 311 23.54 -1.53 -12.23
N TYR A 312 22.81 -0.99 -13.19
CA TYR A 312 21.66 -1.64 -13.79
C TYR A 312 22.07 -2.16 -15.16
N LEU A 313 22.05 -3.49 -15.30
CA LEU A 313 22.24 -4.16 -16.58
C LEU A 313 20.86 -4.43 -17.16
N ARG A 314 20.53 -3.85 -18.34
CA ARG A 314 19.46 -4.41 -19.17
C ARG A 314 19.78 -5.87 -19.32
N GLY A 315 18.82 -6.73 -18.99
CA GLY A 315 19.03 -8.16 -19.14
C GLY A 315 19.56 -8.45 -20.54
N SER A 316 20.79 -8.93 -20.60
CA SER A 316 21.18 -9.99 -21.53
C SER A 316 20.03 -11.00 -21.56
N ARG A 317 19.70 -11.52 -22.75
CA ARG A 317 18.72 -12.59 -22.93
C ARG A 317 18.84 -13.57 -21.77
N ILE A 318 17.74 -13.74 -21.05
CA ILE A 318 17.57 -14.59 -19.86
C ILE A 318 18.58 -15.75 -19.88
N LYS A 319 19.66 -15.70 -19.09
CA LYS A 319 20.24 -16.96 -18.62
C LYS A 319 19.13 -17.59 -17.78
N PRO A 320 18.62 -18.78 -18.13
CA PRO A 320 17.54 -19.38 -17.37
C PRO A 320 18.00 -19.41 -15.92
N GLN A 321 17.28 -18.70 -15.05
CA GLN A 321 17.31 -19.06 -13.64
C GLN A 321 17.06 -20.55 -13.61
N ARG A 322 17.90 -21.30 -12.86
CA ARG A 322 17.62 -22.71 -12.51
C ARG A 322 16.13 -22.81 -12.31
N ARG A 323 15.47 -23.56 -13.21
CA ARG A 323 14.01 -23.60 -13.31
C ARG A 323 13.49 -23.78 -11.87
N PRO A 324 12.70 -22.86 -11.30
CA PRO A 324 11.86 -23.28 -10.19
C PRO A 324 11.04 -24.43 -10.77
N PHE A 325 11.15 -25.60 -10.15
CA PHE A 325 10.47 -26.83 -10.50
C PHE A 325 9.16 -26.54 -11.24
N LYS A 326 9.00 -27.15 -12.43
CA LYS A 326 7.75 -27.13 -13.18
C LYS A 326 6.62 -27.56 -12.23
N ASP A 327 5.90 -26.61 -11.67
CA ASP A 327 4.52 -26.81 -11.21
C ASP A 327 3.65 -26.88 -12.48
N ASP A 328 3.87 -27.91 -13.30
CA ASP A 328 3.00 -28.36 -14.41
C ASP A 328 3.42 -29.77 -14.89
N ASP A 329 4.09 -30.57 -14.04
CA ASP A 329 3.99 -32.01 -14.19
C ASP A 329 2.64 -32.42 -13.63
N LEU A 330 1.76 -32.67 -14.58
CA LEU A 330 0.50 -33.36 -14.46
C LEU A 330 0.59 -34.43 -13.37
N ILE A 331 -0.44 -34.49 -12.54
CA ILE A 331 -0.72 -35.66 -11.71
C ILE A 331 -0.73 -36.85 -12.67
N ILE A 332 0.33 -37.64 -12.65
CA ILE A 332 0.28 -38.98 -13.22
C ILE A 332 -0.68 -39.73 -12.29
N ASP A 333 -1.87 -39.98 -12.81
CA ASP A 333 -2.84 -40.86 -12.21
C ASP A 333 -2.14 -42.22 -12.09
N GLU A 334 -1.98 -42.74 -10.86
CA GLU A 334 -1.37 -44.06 -10.63
C GLU A 334 -2.10 -45.14 -11.46
N ASN A 335 -3.36 -44.91 -11.82
CA ASN A 335 -4.15 -45.77 -12.70
C ASN A 335 -3.70 -45.71 -14.18
N LEU A 336 -3.25 -44.55 -14.68
CA LEU A 336 -2.79 -44.42 -16.07
C LEU A 336 -1.42 -45.07 -16.28
N GLN A 337 -0.58 -45.07 -15.24
CA GLN A 337 0.74 -45.71 -15.26
C GLN A 337 0.62 -47.24 -15.25
N GLN A 338 -0.36 -47.80 -14.53
CA GLN A 338 -0.71 -49.21 -14.65
C GLN A 338 -1.25 -49.57 -16.04
N GLU A 339 -2.14 -48.76 -16.61
CA GLU A 339 -2.69 -48.98 -17.96
C GLU A 339 -1.62 -48.93 -19.07
N LEU A 340 -0.59 -48.08 -18.93
CA LEU A 340 0.50 -47.97 -19.88
C LEU A 340 1.51 -49.12 -19.76
N ASN A 341 1.83 -49.54 -18.53
CA ASN A 341 2.74 -50.67 -18.28
C ASN A 341 2.12 -52.01 -18.74
N GLU A 342 0.79 -52.19 -18.63
CA GLU A 342 0.10 -53.36 -19.18
C GLU A 342 0.10 -53.39 -20.72
N LYS A 343 0.03 -52.22 -21.38
CA LYS A 343 0.00 -52.15 -22.86
C LYS A 343 1.37 -52.19 -23.53
N PHE A 344 2.40 -51.67 -22.89
CA PHE A 344 3.70 -51.43 -23.52
C PHE A 344 4.89 -52.04 -22.77
N GLY A 345 4.65 -52.72 -21.64
CA GLY A 345 5.70 -53.27 -20.79
C GLY A 345 6.34 -52.23 -19.88
N GLU A 346 7.04 -52.70 -18.84
CA GLU A 346 7.83 -51.85 -17.94
C GLU A 346 9.19 -51.54 -18.59
N LEU A 347 9.47 -50.24 -18.78
CA LEU A 347 10.73 -49.77 -19.38
C LEU A 347 11.91 -50.09 -18.45
N THR A 348 12.96 -50.70 -19.00
CA THR A 348 14.20 -51.00 -18.27
C THR A 348 15.21 -49.86 -18.39
N GLU A 349 16.09 -49.71 -17.39
CA GLU A 349 17.09 -48.61 -17.33
C GLU A 349 18.01 -48.53 -18.56
N ASP A 350 18.16 -49.63 -19.29
CA ASP A 350 18.98 -49.70 -20.50
C ASP A 350 18.29 -49.12 -21.76
N GLU A 351 16.95 -48.98 -21.77
CA GLU A 351 16.19 -48.36 -22.87
C GLU A 351 16.06 -46.83 -22.72
N ILE A 352 16.45 -46.29 -21.57
CA ILE A 352 16.41 -44.85 -21.24
C ILE A 352 17.73 -44.15 -21.61
N LYS A 353 18.77 -44.90 -21.97
CA LYS A 353 20.02 -44.34 -22.50
C LYS A 353 19.78 -43.80 -23.91
N PHE A 354 19.70 -42.47 -24.02
CA PHE A 354 19.81 -41.79 -25.29
C PHE A 354 21.28 -41.79 -25.72
N ASP A 355 21.56 -42.41 -26.88
CA ASP A 355 22.83 -42.32 -27.61
C ASP A 355 23.07 -40.89 -28.11
N GLU A 356 23.51 -39.98 -27.24
CA GLU A 356 24.14 -38.69 -27.62
C GLU A 356 24.87 -38.03 -26.42
N GLU A 357 25.52 -38.83 -25.56
CA GLU A 357 26.30 -38.34 -24.40
C GLU A 357 27.83 -38.41 -24.59
N ASP A 358 28.36 -38.65 -25.79
CA ASP A 358 29.81 -38.87 -26.00
C ASP A 358 30.63 -37.64 -26.50
N ASP A 359 30.06 -36.43 -26.57
CA ASP A 359 30.80 -35.23 -27.04
C ASP A 359 31.03 -34.13 -25.98
N PHE A 360 30.83 -34.41 -24.68
CA PHE A 360 30.92 -33.39 -23.62
C PHE A 360 32.19 -33.42 -22.74
N GLU A 361 33.20 -34.25 -23.05
CA GLU A 361 34.37 -34.40 -22.18
C GLU A 361 35.66 -33.64 -22.59
N ASN A 362 35.65 -32.75 -23.58
CA ASN A 362 36.81 -31.90 -23.88
C ASN A 362 36.46 -30.43 -24.18
N TYR A 363 35.86 -29.73 -23.21
CA TYR A 363 35.99 -28.27 -23.15
C TYR A 363 36.90 -27.91 -21.97
N GLU A 364 38.16 -27.60 -22.26
CA GLU A 364 39.01 -26.83 -21.35
C GLU A 364 38.26 -25.54 -20.99
N VAL A 365 37.92 -25.41 -19.71
CA VAL A 365 37.50 -24.13 -19.13
C VAL A 365 38.73 -23.23 -19.17
N MET A 366 38.87 -22.43 -20.23
CA MET A 366 39.83 -21.33 -20.21
C MET A 366 39.44 -20.38 -19.08
N GLU A 367 40.28 -20.28 -18.06
CA GLU A 367 40.16 -19.27 -17.02
C GLU A 367 40.34 -17.89 -17.68
N ILE A 368 39.24 -17.15 -17.79
CA ILE A 368 39.27 -15.76 -18.26
C ILE A 368 39.97 -14.93 -17.17
N PRO A 369 41.04 -14.17 -17.49
CA PRO A 369 41.66 -13.27 -16.53
C PRO A 369 40.64 -12.29 -15.95
N GLN A 370 40.67 -12.04 -14.63
CA GLN A 370 39.74 -11.13 -13.94
C GLN A 370 39.69 -9.70 -14.53
N GLU A 371 40.72 -9.30 -15.26
CA GLU A 371 40.79 -8.01 -15.95
C GLU A 371 39.88 -7.98 -17.20
N GLU A 372 39.76 -9.08 -17.94
CA GLU A 372 38.87 -9.20 -19.11
C GLU A 372 37.39 -9.27 -18.73
N GLU A 373 37.03 -9.88 -17.58
CA GLU A 373 35.67 -9.84 -17.03
C GLU A 373 35.24 -8.42 -16.62
N GLN A 374 36.16 -7.64 -16.03
CA GLN A 374 35.89 -6.26 -15.63
C GLN A 374 35.71 -5.33 -16.83
N GLU A 375 36.44 -5.54 -17.92
CA GLU A 375 36.29 -4.79 -19.17
C GLU A 375 34.96 -5.14 -19.87
N GLN A 376 34.60 -6.43 -19.97
CA GLN A 376 33.31 -6.86 -20.55
C GLN A 376 32.10 -6.43 -19.71
N GLU A 377 32.20 -6.43 -18.37
CA GLU A 377 31.14 -5.90 -17.50
C GLU A 377 30.99 -4.38 -17.61
N GLN A 378 32.08 -3.63 -17.79
CA GLN A 378 32.03 -2.19 -18.01
C GLN A 378 31.37 -1.81 -19.34
N GLU A 379 31.56 -2.61 -20.40
CA GLU A 379 30.89 -2.41 -21.70
C GLU A 379 29.39 -2.76 -21.69
N LEU A 380 28.93 -3.62 -20.78
CA LEU A 380 27.51 -4.03 -20.63
C LEU A 380 26.69 -3.16 -19.66
N MET A 381 27.32 -2.25 -18.91
CA MET A 381 26.63 -1.37 -17.96
C MET A 381 25.82 -0.27 -18.65
N ASP A 382 24.48 -0.35 -18.57
CA ASP A 382 23.61 0.71 -19.13
C ASP A 382 23.70 2.02 -18.32
N TYR A 383 23.44 1.96 -17.00
CA TYR A 383 23.46 3.11 -16.10
C TYR A 383 23.42 2.69 -14.63
N HIS A 384 23.63 3.65 -13.72
CA HIS A 384 23.55 3.44 -12.28
C HIS A 384 22.23 3.94 -11.68
N LEU A 385 21.70 3.21 -10.70
CA LEU A 385 20.48 3.53 -9.96
C LEU A 385 20.74 3.66 -8.45
N SER A 386 20.09 4.62 -7.81
CA SER A 386 20.19 4.86 -6.37
C SER A 386 18.80 5.03 -5.73
N VAL A 387 18.60 4.48 -4.53
CA VAL A 387 17.34 4.60 -3.79
C VAL A 387 17.37 5.86 -2.92
N ILE A 388 16.51 6.83 -3.21
CA ILE A 388 16.37 8.04 -2.39
C ILE A 388 15.58 7.75 -1.11
N ALA A 389 14.43 7.07 -1.24
CA ALA A 389 13.51 6.78 -0.13
C ALA A 389 12.66 5.53 -0.46
N PRO A 390 12.02 4.87 0.52
CA PRO A 390 12.06 5.11 1.96
C PRO A 390 13.29 4.54 2.66
N CYS A 391 14.00 3.59 2.03
CA CYS A 391 15.12 2.88 2.65
C CYS A 391 16.36 3.78 2.81
N PRO A 392 17.06 3.74 3.95
CA PRO A 392 18.34 4.44 4.15
C PRO A 392 19.55 3.65 3.62
N HIS A 393 19.35 2.51 2.96
CA HIS A 393 20.40 1.60 2.51
C HIS A 393 20.09 0.97 1.14
N HIS A 394 21.14 0.45 0.47
CA HIS A 394 21.03 -0.39 -0.73
C HIS A 394 21.16 -1.90 -0.45
N ARG A 395 21.33 -2.33 0.81
CA ARG A 395 21.34 -3.76 1.19
C ARG A 395 19.99 -4.45 0.99
N LYS A 396 19.93 -5.78 1.17
CA LYS A 396 18.69 -6.57 1.12
C LYS A 396 17.63 -5.98 2.05
N CYS A 397 16.38 -5.91 1.60
CA CYS A 397 15.30 -5.37 2.42
C CYS A 397 15.02 -6.35 3.58
N PRO A 398 15.14 -5.93 4.86
CA PRO A 398 14.98 -6.86 5.99
C PRO A 398 13.54 -7.31 6.23
N LEU A 399 12.56 -6.62 5.62
CA LEU A 399 11.13 -6.94 5.74
C LEU A 399 10.59 -7.76 4.55
N GLN A 400 11.38 -7.95 3.49
CA GLN A 400 10.94 -8.64 2.28
C GLN A 400 10.95 -10.16 2.48
N LEU A 401 9.81 -10.80 2.20
CA LEU A 401 9.67 -12.26 2.24
C LEU A 401 9.86 -12.89 0.86
N GLY A 402 9.60 -12.14 -0.22
CA GLY A 402 9.83 -12.56 -1.60
C GLY A 402 8.58 -13.06 -2.31
N ASP A 403 7.50 -13.35 -1.60
CA ASP A 403 6.20 -13.71 -2.18
C ASP A 403 5.04 -13.25 -1.26
N PRO A 404 4.03 -12.54 -1.79
CA PRO A 404 2.86 -12.13 -1.01
C PRO A 404 2.10 -13.28 -0.35
N LYS A 405 2.21 -14.52 -0.87
CA LYS A 405 1.47 -15.69 -0.37
C LYS A 405 1.72 -15.97 1.12
N TYR A 406 2.92 -15.67 1.63
CA TYR A 406 3.29 -15.93 3.02
C TYR A 406 2.45 -15.15 4.03
N TYR A 407 1.96 -13.96 3.65
CA TYR A 407 1.11 -13.13 4.51
C TYR A 407 -0.31 -13.69 4.68
N LYS A 408 -0.70 -14.68 3.88
CA LYS A 408 -2.03 -15.32 3.94
C LYS A 408 -2.10 -16.46 4.95
N ILE A 409 -0.96 -16.96 5.44
CA ILE A 409 -0.86 -18.04 6.43
C ILE A 409 -1.44 -17.53 7.76
N PRO A 410 -2.65 -17.96 8.19
CA PRO A 410 -3.33 -17.38 9.35
C PRO A 410 -2.51 -17.52 10.65
N SER A 411 -1.82 -18.66 10.80
CA SER A 411 -1.02 -19.01 11.97
C SER A 411 0.16 -18.05 12.22
N HIS A 412 0.73 -17.46 11.16
CA HIS A 412 1.95 -16.64 11.24
C HIS A 412 1.76 -15.18 10.83
N LYS A 413 0.56 -14.80 10.37
CA LYS A 413 0.25 -13.44 9.89
C LYS A 413 0.65 -12.33 10.87
N HIS A 414 0.48 -12.54 12.17
CA HIS A 414 0.77 -11.54 13.21
C HIS A 414 2.27 -11.32 13.46
N ARG A 415 3.14 -12.18 12.94
CA ARG A 415 4.61 -12.11 13.13
C ARG A 415 5.32 -11.48 11.93
N LEU A 416 4.61 -11.31 10.81
CA LEU A 416 5.15 -10.81 9.56
C LEU A 416 4.82 -9.32 9.42
N ASN A 417 5.84 -8.49 9.55
CA ASN A 417 5.72 -7.05 9.31
C ASN A 417 6.07 -6.72 7.86
N PHE A 418 5.55 -5.60 7.38
CA PHE A 418 5.85 -5.05 6.06
C PHE A 418 5.96 -3.52 6.15
N CYS A 419 6.70 -2.91 5.22
CA CYS A 419 6.90 -1.47 5.23
C CYS A 419 5.65 -0.76 4.66
N SER A 420 4.90 -0.08 5.52
CA SER A 420 3.68 0.64 5.17
C SER A 420 3.61 1.95 5.95
N PHE A 421 3.19 3.01 5.27
CA PHE A 421 3.05 4.35 5.82
C PHE A 421 1.59 4.79 5.74
N THR A 422 1.22 5.81 6.52
CA THR A 422 -0.16 6.32 6.55
C THR A 422 -0.18 7.81 6.30
N LYS A 423 -1.21 8.28 5.57
CA LYS A 423 -1.48 9.70 5.40
C LYS A 423 -2.93 9.99 5.72
N ASN A 424 -3.15 11.07 6.45
CA ASN A 424 -4.48 11.58 6.73
C ASN A 424 -4.88 12.58 5.64
N VAL A 425 -6.10 12.45 5.14
CA VAL A 425 -6.70 13.34 4.14
C VAL A 425 -8.05 13.81 4.64
N GLU A 426 -8.33 15.11 4.56
CA GLU A 426 -9.62 15.66 4.93
C GLU A 426 -10.72 15.10 4.01
N ARG A 427 -11.90 14.82 4.58
CA ARG A 427 -13.03 14.36 3.76
C ARG A 427 -13.69 15.55 3.07
N PRO A 428 -13.64 15.65 1.74
CA PRO A 428 -14.46 16.60 1.01
C PRO A 428 -15.94 16.23 1.12
N LYS A 429 -16.82 17.20 0.86
CA LYS A 429 -18.28 17.06 0.97
C LYS A 429 -18.80 15.83 0.22
N TYR A 430 -18.35 15.59 -1.01
CA TYR A 430 -18.75 14.42 -1.80
C TYR A 430 -18.41 13.08 -1.11
N THR A 431 -17.28 12.98 -0.43
CA THR A 431 -16.87 11.74 0.27
C THR A 431 -17.70 11.55 1.54
N ILE A 432 -17.95 12.63 2.29
CA ILE A 432 -18.82 12.62 3.47
C ILE A 432 -20.21 12.11 3.09
N GLU A 433 -20.78 12.68 2.05
CA GLU A 433 -22.09 12.37 1.50
C GLU A 433 -22.23 10.94 0.99
N LEU A 434 -21.21 10.48 0.26
CA LEU A 434 -21.13 9.12 -0.25
C LEU A 434 -21.16 8.10 0.88
N LYS A 435 -20.45 8.37 1.99
CA LYS A 435 -20.37 7.49 3.15
C LYS A 435 -21.54 7.62 4.13
N LYS A 436 -22.05 8.84 4.37
CA LYS A 436 -23.11 9.10 5.36
C LYS A 436 -24.53 8.79 4.89
N GLY A 437 -24.76 8.52 3.61
CA GLY A 437 -26.12 8.34 3.13
C GLY A 437 -26.74 9.59 2.50
N LEU A 438 -26.34 10.80 2.92
CA LEU A 438 -27.19 12.00 2.84
C LEU A 438 -27.55 12.56 1.44
N THR A 439 -26.68 12.57 0.43
CA THR A 439 -27.08 13.01 -0.94
C THR A 439 -27.51 11.85 -1.85
N LEU A 440 -27.51 10.63 -1.33
CA LEU A 440 -27.82 9.41 -2.09
C LEU A 440 -28.65 8.45 -1.22
N ALA A 441 -29.64 8.92 -0.45
CA ALA A 441 -30.21 8.25 0.73
C ALA A 441 -31.03 6.97 0.49
N SER A 442 -30.43 5.94 -0.11
CA SER A 442 -30.77 4.55 0.24
C SER A 442 -30.09 4.22 1.58
N LYS A 443 -30.90 3.83 2.58
CA LYS A 443 -30.38 3.13 3.77
C LYS A 443 -29.56 1.95 3.27
N TRP A 444 -28.40 1.69 3.89
CA TRP A 444 -27.64 0.46 3.63
C TRP A 444 -28.60 -0.71 3.68
N ASP A 445 -28.76 -1.40 2.54
CA ASP A 445 -29.76 -2.46 2.47
C ASP A 445 -29.30 -3.59 3.38
N LYS A 446 -30.05 -3.76 4.48
CA LYS A 446 -29.77 -4.77 5.50
C LYS A 446 -30.33 -6.12 5.10
N GLY A 447 -31.24 -6.16 4.13
CA GLY A 447 -31.94 -7.36 3.68
C GLY A 447 -31.79 -7.68 2.20
N GLY A 448 -31.25 -6.76 1.38
CA GLY A 448 -31.06 -6.98 -0.05
C GLY A 448 -30.08 -8.12 -0.35
N GLU A 449 -30.61 -9.15 -1.01
CA GLU A 449 -29.91 -10.28 -1.57
C GLU A 449 -28.93 -9.77 -2.66
N SER A 450 -27.74 -9.33 -2.25
CA SER A 450 -26.65 -9.17 -3.19
C SER A 450 -26.31 -10.55 -3.75
N LEU A 451 -26.28 -10.66 -5.08
CA LEU A 451 -25.89 -11.85 -5.87
C LEU A 451 -24.53 -12.49 -5.50
N THR A 452 -23.85 -11.98 -4.46
CA THR A 452 -22.55 -12.44 -3.97
C THR A 452 -22.53 -12.49 -2.44
N GLY A 453 -23.49 -13.22 -1.86
CA GLY A 453 -23.40 -13.73 -0.49
C GLY A 453 -23.61 -12.72 0.65
N ASN A 454 -24.15 -13.23 1.75
CA ASN A 454 -24.40 -12.45 2.96
C ASN A 454 -23.10 -12.03 3.65
N LEU A 455 -22.66 -10.79 3.44
CA LEU A 455 -21.61 -10.17 4.24
C LEU A 455 -22.08 -10.00 5.69
N ASP A 456 -21.21 -10.34 6.65
CA ASP A 456 -21.53 -10.23 8.07
C ASP A 456 -21.79 -8.76 8.47
N ARG A 457 -22.70 -8.57 9.42
CA ARG A 457 -23.12 -7.25 9.93
C ARG A 457 -21.95 -6.47 10.54
N LYS A 458 -20.90 -7.15 11.02
CA LYS A 458 -19.67 -6.51 11.51
C LYS A 458 -18.82 -5.93 10.39
N GLU A 459 -18.72 -6.61 9.25
CA GLU A 459 -17.96 -6.15 8.08
C GLU A 459 -18.62 -4.93 7.44
N LYS A 460 -19.95 -4.94 7.28
CA LYS A 460 -20.73 -3.79 6.78
C LYS A 460 -20.51 -2.53 7.66
N LYS A 461 -20.51 -2.69 8.99
CA LYS A 461 -20.27 -1.59 9.95
C LYS A 461 -18.87 -0.96 9.86
N ILE A 462 -17.86 -1.68 9.38
CA ILE A 462 -16.51 -1.13 9.20
C ILE A 462 -16.50 -0.10 8.05
N TYR A 463 -17.27 -0.36 7.00
CA TYR A 463 -17.35 0.50 5.81
C TYR A 463 -18.35 1.66 5.94
N GLU A 464 -19.41 1.50 6.75
CA GLU A 464 -20.44 2.53 7.00
C GLU A 464 -19.90 3.81 7.67
N GLY A 465 -18.79 3.71 8.41
CA GLY A 465 -18.24 4.83 9.18
C GLY A 465 -19.11 5.22 10.39
N LYS A 466 -18.49 5.62 11.51
CA LYS A 466 -19.22 5.83 12.77
C LYS A 466 -19.98 7.16 12.88
N GLY A 467 -19.90 8.04 11.89
CA GLY A 467 -20.80 9.19 11.67
C GLY A 467 -21.17 10.11 12.84
N ARG A 468 -20.51 10.06 14.00
CA ARG A 468 -20.89 10.83 15.19
C ARG A 468 -20.71 12.34 14.95
N PRO A 469 -21.66 13.20 15.34
CA PRO A 469 -21.43 14.65 15.45
C PRO A 469 -20.15 14.93 16.25
N GLY A 470 -19.26 15.79 15.74
CA GLY A 470 -17.93 16.04 16.33
C GLY A 470 -16.87 14.96 16.07
N GLY A 471 -17.14 13.97 15.21
CA GLY A 471 -16.17 12.97 14.78
C GLY A 471 -15.04 13.54 13.91
N LYS A 472 -13.92 12.81 13.82
CA LYS A 472 -12.76 13.17 12.98
C LYS A 472 -13.16 13.35 11.51
N ASN A 473 -12.95 14.55 10.95
CA ASN A 473 -13.25 14.87 9.55
C ASN A 473 -12.15 14.47 8.56
N TYR A 474 -11.47 13.35 8.80
CA TYR A 474 -10.41 12.87 7.91
C TYR A 474 -10.46 11.35 7.72
N GLU A 475 -9.89 10.90 6.61
CA GLU A 475 -9.63 9.51 6.28
C GLU A 475 -8.14 9.22 6.39
N THR A 476 -7.81 7.99 6.75
CA THR A 476 -6.43 7.53 6.79
C THR A 476 -6.27 6.49 5.69
N GLY A 477 -5.36 6.74 4.76
CA GLY A 477 -4.97 5.78 3.72
C GLY A 477 -3.57 5.27 3.99
N SER A 478 -3.36 3.97 3.80
CA SER A 478 -2.04 3.33 3.90
C SER A 478 -1.41 3.10 2.53
N TYR A 479 -0.11 3.34 2.40
CA TYR A 479 0.66 3.21 1.15
C TYR A 479 2.07 2.66 1.42
N SER A 480 2.63 2.01 0.41
CA SER A 480 4.03 1.58 0.33
C SER A 480 4.63 2.25 -0.91
N TYR A 481 5.86 2.75 -0.82
CA TYR A 481 6.44 3.51 -1.91
C TYR A 481 7.94 3.27 -2.02
N LEU A 482 8.50 3.67 -3.17
CA LEU A 482 9.92 3.68 -3.45
C LEU A 482 10.24 4.84 -4.39
N ILE A 483 11.31 5.56 -4.09
CA ILE A 483 11.84 6.66 -4.88
C ILE A 483 13.25 6.25 -5.32
N VAL A 484 13.47 6.20 -6.62
CA VAL A 484 14.74 5.82 -7.24
C VAL A 484 15.19 6.94 -8.16
N GLU A 485 16.49 7.19 -8.18
CA GLU A 485 17.15 8.10 -9.09
C GLU A 485 18.07 7.34 -10.03
N ARG A 486 18.09 7.76 -11.28
CA ARG A 486 19.12 7.35 -12.24
C ARG A 486 20.27 8.36 -12.18
N SER A 487 21.47 7.88 -11.87
CA SER A 487 22.66 8.71 -11.90
C SER A 487 23.01 9.12 -13.33
N ALA A 488 23.71 10.24 -13.48
CA ALA A 488 24.31 10.60 -14.76
C ALA A 488 25.34 9.54 -15.20
N ASN A 489 25.49 9.35 -16.50
CA ASN A 489 26.43 8.38 -17.09
C ASN A 489 27.75 9.04 -17.52
N ASP A 490 28.09 10.21 -16.98
CA ASP A 490 29.31 10.93 -17.31
C ASP A 490 30.52 10.26 -16.65
N LYS A 491 31.70 10.34 -17.29
CA LYS A 491 32.95 9.73 -16.78
C LYS A 491 33.25 10.17 -15.34
N GLU A 492 33.07 11.46 -15.03
CA GLU A 492 33.27 12.01 -13.69
C GLU A 492 32.33 11.38 -12.64
N THR A 493 31.06 11.14 -13.01
CA THR A 493 30.08 10.52 -12.11
C THR A 493 30.44 9.06 -11.85
N ILE A 494 30.87 8.34 -12.89
CA ILE A 494 31.30 6.94 -12.78
C ILE A 494 32.57 6.83 -11.93
N GLU A 495 33.54 7.71 -12.13
CA GLU A 495 34.75 7.79 -11.30
C GLU A 495 34.40 8.03 -9.82
N LYS A 496 33.49 8.96 -9.52
CA LYS A 496 32.99 9.19 -8.15
C LYS A 496 32.35 7.94 -7.55
N ILE A 497 31.54 7.20 -8.32
CA ILE A 497 30.92 5.95 -7.87
C ILE A 497 31.99 4.90 -7.57
N ASN A 498 32.98 4.75 -8.46
CA ASN A 498 34.05 3.78 -8.30
C ASN A 498 34.97 4.14 -7.12
N GLN A 499 35.27 5.42 -6.90
CA GLN A 499 35.98 5.89 -5.72
C GLN A 499 35.19 5.56 -4.44
N ALA A 500 33.89 5.87 -4.40
CA ALA A 500 33.04 5.53 -3.25
C ALA A 500 33.00 4.01 -2.97
N ARG A 501 33.07 3.19 -4.01
CA ARG A 501 33.15 1.71 -3.89
C ARG A 501 34.51 1.25 -3.36
N LYS A 502 35.62 1.81 -3.85
CA LYS A 502 36.99 1.49 -3.38
C LYS A 502 37.20 1.88 -1.92
N PHE A 503 36.70 3.05 -1.52
CA PHE A 503 36.80 3.58 -0.16
C PHE A 503 35.53 3.31 0.67
N ASN A 504 34.91 2.13 0.51
CA ASN A 504 33.71 1.72 1.24
C ASN A 504 34.02 1.38 2.72
N ASN A 505 34.61 2.33 3.44
CA ASN A 505 34.98 2.29 4.84
C ASN A 505 34.15 3.33 5.62
N PHE A 506 32.83 3.33 5.38
CA PHE A 506 31.93 4.24 6.10
C PHE A 506 31.90 3.85 7.59
N ASP A 507 32.46 4.71 8.45
CA ASP A 507 32.29 4.58 9.90
C ASP A 507 30.82 4.91 10.27
N HIS A 508 30.31 4.28 11.32
CA HIS A 508 28.94 4.50 11.81
C HIS A 508 28.64 5.99 12.08
N LYS A 509 29.67 6.77 12.39
CA LYS A 509 29.58 8.21 12.67
C LYS A 509 29.30 9.06 11.44
N ASP A 510 29.69 8.62 10.25
CA ASP A 510 29.48 9.40 9.02
C ASP A 510 28.01 9.35 8.58
N PHE A 511 27.30 8.28 8.90
CA PHE A 511 25.85 8.17 8.62
C PHE A 511 24.98 9.11 9.45
N ILE A 512 25.48 9.63 10.58
CA ILE A 512 24.73 10.57 11.43
C ILE A 512 24.79 12.00 10.85
N LYS A 513 25.79 12.29 10.01
CA LYS A 513 25.97 13.63 9.41
C LYS A 513 25.02 13.87 8.25
N ASP A 514 24.85 12.88 7.37
CA ASP A 514 24.01 13.01 6.18
C ASP A 514 22.61 12.41 6.38
N ARG A 515 21.60 13.24 6.12
CA ARG A 515 20.16 12.93 6.17
C ARG A 515 19.78 11.68 5.38
N THR A 516 20.51 11.39 4.31
CA THR A 516 20.28 10.27 3.39
C THR A 516 20.37 8.90 4.07
N TYR A 517 21.17 8.81 5.13
CA TYR A 517 21.46 7.57 5.86
C TYR A 517 20.72 7.46 7.19
N TRP A 518 19.95 8.47 7.58
CA TRP A 518 19.21 8.44 8.83
C TRP A 518 18.20 7.28 8.86
N PRO A 519 18.19 6.46 9.92
CA PRO A 519 17.24 5.37 10.07
C PRO A 519 15.80 5.86 9.97
N ARG A 520 14.95 5.13 9.24
CA ARG A 520 13.53 5.47 9.11
C ARG A 520 12.69 4.72 10.12
N ILE A 521 11.82 5.43 10.83
CA ILE A 521 10.83 4.84 11.74
C ILE A 521 9.76 4.09 10.93
N ILE A 522 9.65 2.79 11.13
CA ILE A 522 8.74 1.90 10.37
C ILE A 522 7.51 1.45 11.17
N GLU A 523 7.51 1.66 12.49
CA GLU A 523 6.41 1.30 13.38
C GLU A 523 5.99 2.50 14.22
N THR A 524 4.73 2.53 14.67
CA THR A 524 4.27 3.62 15.56
C THR A 524 5.05 3.56 16.87
N PRO A 525 5.70 4.66 17.31
CA PRO A 525 6.46 4.65 18.55
C PRO A 525 5.61 4.33 19.78
N ASN A 526 6.11 3.41 20.61
CA ASN A 526 5.57 3.15 21.94
C ASN A 526 6.12 4.17 22.93
N LYS A 527 5.25 5.04 23.44
CA LYS A 527 5.65 6.22 24.21
C LYS A 527 5.26 6.06 25.68
N GLY A 528 6.09 5.35 26.43
CA GLY A 528 5.98 5.20 27.89
C GLY A 528 6.32 6.47 28.68
N LYS A 529 6.12 6.42 30.01
CA LYS A 529 6.30 7.58 30.92
C LYS A 529 7.74 8.12 30.96
N SER A 530 8.74 7.24 30.91
CA SER A 530 10.17 7.58 31.01
C SER A 530 11.01 7.02 29.87
N LEU A 531 10.38 6.28 28.95
CA LEU A 531 11.03 5.56 27.87
C LEU A 531 10.16 5.63 26.61
N VAL A 532 10.80 5.94 25.48
CA VAL A 532 10.19 5.79 24.16
C VAL A 532 10.89 4.65 23.42
N GLN A 533 10.13 3.78 22.78
CA GLN A 533 10.64 2.67 21.98
C GLN A 533 10.03 2.70 20.59
N PHE A 534 10.84 2.51 19.56
CA PHE A 534 10.34 2.38 18.19
C PHE A 534 11.28 1.53 17.35
N SER A 535 10.72 0.91 16.31
CA SER A 535 11.48 0.13 15.34
C SER A 535 11.85 1.02 14.15
N VAL A 536 13.10 0.92 13.71
CA VAL A 536 13.64 1.62 12.55
C VAL A 536 14.18 0.64 11.53
N CYS A 537 14.13 1.03 10.25
CA CYS A 537 14.95 0.43 9.21
C CYS A 537 16.31 1.13 9.25
N SER A 538 17.38 0.40 9.55
CA SER A 538 18.73 0.95 9.69
C SER A 538 19.51 0.95 8.37
N ASN A 539 20.54 1.78 8.31
CA ASN A 539 21.51 1.85 7.22
C ASN A 539 22.29 0.53 7.03
N GLU A 540 22.39 -0.31 8.06
CA GLU A 540 22.98 -1.65 7.97
C GLU A 540 22.09 -2.67 7.23
N GLY A 541 20.87 -2.30 6.86
CA GLY A 541 19.93 -3.21 6.22
C GLY A 541 19.23 -4.15 7.21
N ASN A 542 19.10 -3.73 8.47
CA ASN A 542 18.42 -4.49 9.53
C ASN A 542 17.23 -3.71 10.07
N VAL A 543 16.29 -4.42 10.71
CA VAL A 543 15.30 -3.77 11.56
C VAL A 543 15.84 -3.69 12.97
N GLU A 544 15.90 -2.49 13.52
CA GLU A 544 16.46 -2.23 14.83
C GLU A 544 15.41 -1.59 15.75
N MET A 545 15.36 -2.04 16.99
CA MET A 545 14.54 -1.41 18.03
C MET A 545 15.42 -0.44 18.81
N PHE A 546 15.07 0.84 18.76
CA PHE A 546 15.72 1.90 19.53
C PHE A 546 14.94 2.17 20.82
N LYS A 547 15.66 2.27 21.94
CA LYS A 547 15.13 2.63 23.25
C LYS A 547 15.73 3.97 23.67
N ILE A 548 14.88 4.99 23.78
CA ILE A 548 15.23 6.37 24.15
C ILE A 548 14.69 6.68 25.55
N PRO A 549 15.47 6.46 26.63
CA PRO A 549 15.07 6.82 27.98
C PRO A 549 15.23 8.33 28.21
N LYS A 550 14.49 8.88 29.18
CA LYS A 550 14.60 10.30 29.58
C LYS A 550 16.01 10.68 30.06
N SER A 551 16.78 9.71 30.56
CA SER A 551 18.19 9.90 30.96
C SER A 551 19.15 10.14 29.80
N MET A 552 18.76 9.87 28.54
CA MET A 552 19.58 10.14 27.36
C MET A 552 19.67 11.64 27.03
N GLY A 553 18.75 12.45 27.56
CA GLY A 553 18.70 13.89 27.34
C GLY A 553 17.27 14.40 27.20
N LYS A 554 16.98 15.59 27.74
CA LYS A 554 15.62 16.16 27.72
C LYS A 554 15.14 16.45 26.30
N GLU A 555 16.01 17.00 25.45
CA GLU A 555 15.71 17.37 24.05
C GLU A 555 15.47 16.12 23.19
N VAL A 556 16.44 15.19 23.18
CA VAL A 556 16.32 13.92 22.43
C VAL A 556 15.09 13.11 22.87
N TYR A 557 14.79 13.08 24.18
CA TYR A 557 13.59 12.44 24.69
C TYR A 557 12.30 13.16 24.27
N HIS A 558 12.30 14.50 24.25
CA HIS A 558 11.18 15.29 23.73
C HIS A 558 10.95 15.00 22.23
N ASP A 559 12.01 14.96 21.44
CA ASP A 559 11.97 14.64 20.02
C ASP A 559 11.43 13.23 19.78
N ALA A 560 11.92 12.23 20.52
CA ALA A 560 11.42 10.86 20.47
C ALA A 560 9.93 10.77 20.84
N ARG A 561 9.49 11.57 21.83
CA ARG A 561 8.08 11.69 22.22
C ARG A 561 7.21 12.30 21.11
N LYS A 562 7.79 13.10 20.21
CA LYS A 562 7.07 13.71 19.07
C LYS A 562 7.22 12.94 17.77
N ALA A 563 8.19 12.05 17.65
CA ALA A 563 8.38 11.17 16.50
C ALA A 563 7.11 10.36 16.14
N GLN A 564 6.93 10.13 14.85
CA GLN A 564 5.84 9.38 14.24
C GLN A 564 6.39 8.40 13.20
N ILE A 565 5.56 7.44 12.77
CA ILE A 565 5.91 6.52 11.69
C ILE A 565 6.24 7.29 10.41
N GLY A 566 7.31 6.92 9.71
CA GLY A 566 7.77 7.60 8.50
C GLY A 566 8.84 8.67 8.72
N ASP A 567 9.03 9.17 9.93
CA ASP A 567 10.10 10.12 10.24
C ASP A 567 11.49 9.46 10.11
N LEU A 568 12.48 10.25 9.74
CA LEU A 568 13.89 9.91 9.85
C LEU A 568 14.40 10.28 11.25
N TRP A 569 15.26 9.44 11.82
CA TRP A 569 15.73 9.60 13.18
C TRP A 569 17.24 9.89 13.25
N PRO A 570 17.65 11.15 13.52
CA PRO A 570 19.06 11.55 13.53
C PRO A 570 19.79 11.34 14.87
N ASN A 571 19.06 11.25 15.98
CA ASN A 571 19.63 11.43 17.33
C ASN A 571 20.21 10.16 17.98
N GLY A 572 20.43 9.09 17.20
CA GLY A 572 21.00 7.83 17.68
C GLY A 572 20.14 7.11 18.73
N TYR A 573 20.74 6.25 19.56
CA TYR A 573 20.03 5.45 20.55
C TYR A 573 20.84 5.28 21.84
N LYS A 574 20.16 4.95 22.95
CA LYS A 574 20.85 4.50 24.18
C LYS A 574 21.04 2.99 24.19
N ILE A 575 20.00 2.24 23.81
CA ILE A 575 20.03 0.79 23.64
C ILE A 575 19.47 0.46 22.26
N ARG A 576 20.18 -0.39 21.53
CA ARG A 576 19.81 -0.94 20.23
C ARG A 576 19.62 -2.45 20.36
N THR A 577 18.54 -2.95 19.78
CA THR A 577 18.31 -4.40 19.66
C THR A 577 17.98 -4.70 18.21
N VAL A 578 18.79 -5.52 17.54
CA VAL A 578 18.51 -5.98 16.18
C VAL A 578 17.38 -7.01 16.23
N LYS A 579 16.30 -6.78 15.47
CA LYS A 579 15.28 -7.81 15.24
C LYS A 579 15.79 -8.68 14.10
N ASN A 580 15.96 -9.98 14.37
CA ASN A 580 16.49 -10.91 13.38
C ASN A 580 15.64 -10.93 12.11
N GLN A 581 16.32 -10.92 10.96
CA GLN A 581 15.71 -11.22 9.67
C GLN A 581 15.20 -12.67 9.69
N LEU A 582 14.16 -12.98 8.91
CA LEU A 582 13.76 -14.37 8.74
C LEU A 582 14.93 -15.17 8.13
N SER A 583 15.44 -16.14 8.89
CA SER A 583 16.43 -17.11 8.39
C SER A 583 15.84 -17.91 7.23
N ASP A 584 16.70 -18.40 6.34
CA ASP A 584 16.26 -19.20 5.19
C ASP A 584 15.58 -20.50 5.65
N THR A 585 16.01 -21.09 6.77
CA THR A 585 15.31 -22.20 7.44
C THR A 585 13.88 -21.87 7.86
N ASN A 586 13.61 -20.62 8.26
CA ASN A 586 12.25 -20.19 8.60
C ASN A 586 11.40 -19.97 7.33
N LYS A 587 12.01 -19.60 6.21
CA LYS A 587 11.30 -19.51 4.92
C LYS A 587 10.89 -20.89 4.41
N GLU A 588 11.78 -21.88 4.49
CA GLU A 588 11.44 -23.27 4.14
C GLU A 588 10.25 -23.80 4.97
N LYS A 589 10.21 -23.47 6.26
CA LYS A 589 9.06 -23.77 7.12
C LYS A 589 7.79 -23.06 6.66
N LEU A 590 7.88 -21.79 6.28
CA LEU A 590 6.73 -21.05 5.73
C LEU A 590 6.24 -21.66 4.42
N ASP A 591 7.14 -22.11 3.55
CA ASP A 591 6.80 -22.82 2.32
C ASP A 591 6.08 -24.14 2.59
N TYR A 592 6.59 -24.93 3.53
CA TYR A 592 5.94 -26.16 3.96
C TYR A 592 4.53 -25.89 4.50
N LEU A 593 4.38 -24.91 5.40
CA LEU A 593 3.08 -24.53 5.98
C LEU A 593 2.09 -24.05 4.91
N TYR A 594 2.56 -23.24 3.96
CA TYR A 594 1.71 -22.79 2.87
C TYR A 594 1.25 -23.96 1.99
N LYS A 595 2.16 -24.91 1.67
CA LYS A 595 1.82 -26.11 0.90
C LYS A 595 0.81 -27.00 1.63
N THR A 596 0.97 -27.20 2.94
CA THR A 596 0.03 -28.01 3.73
C THR A 596 -1.33 -27.34 3.85
N GLU A 597 -1.40 -26.03 4.14
CA GLU A 597 -2.66 -25.26 4.18
C GLU A 597 -3.37 -25.25 2.82
N LYS A 598 -2.64 -25.14 1.71
CA LYS A 598 -3.22 -25.22 0.36
C LYS A 598 -3.83 -26.60 0.10
N LYS A 599 -3.15 -27.68 0.54
CA LYS A 599 -3.65 -29.05 0.41
C LYS A 599 -4.91 -29.27 1.26
N THR A 600 -4.92 -28.82 2.52
CA THR A 600 -6.09 -28.94 3.40
C THR A 600 -7.28 -28.12 2.87
N PHE A 601 -7.04 -26.89 2.43
CA PHE A 601 -8.07 -26.05 1.83
C PHE A 601 -8.68 -26.68 0.56
N LYS A 602 -7.85 -27.22 -0.34
CA LYS A 602 -8.33 -27.96 -1.52
C LYS A 602 -9.15 -29.20 -1.12
N LYS A 603 -8.72 -29.95 -0.09
CA LYS A 603 -9.45 -31.11 0.44
C LYS A 603 -10.82 -30.69 0.98
N GLU A 604 -10.89 -29.63 1.79
CA GLU A 604 -12.15 -29.08 2.30
C GLU A 604 -13.08 -28.59 1.18
N GLN A 605 -12.55 -27.93 0.15
CA GLN A 605 -13.35 -27.53 -1.01
C GLN A 605 -13.91 -28.74 -1.75
N LYS A 606 -13.08 -29.77 -2.01
CA LYS A 606 -13.55 -31.03 -2.60
C LYS A 606 -14.64 -31.68 -1.73
N THR A 607 -14.47 -31.73 -0.41
CA THR A 607 -15.49 -32.27 0.51
C THR A 607 -16.78 -31.45 0.48
N LYS A 608 -16.71 -30.11 0.40
CA LYS A 608 -17.90 -29.24 0.28
C LYS A 608 -18.63 -29.45 -1.05
N VAL A 609 -17.89 -29.60 -2.15
CA VAL A 609 -18.45 -29.90 -3.48
C VAL A 609 -19.08 -31.29 -3.46
N TRP A 610 -18.39 -32.30 -2.92
CA TRP A 610 -18.90 -33.66 -2.78
C TRP A 610 -20.20 -33.70 -1.94
N LYS A 611 -20.24 -33.00 -0.79
CA LYS A 611 -21.46 -32.87 0.02
C LYS A 611 -22.61 -32.19 -0.73
N LYS A 612 -22.31 -31.20 -1.59
CA LYS A 612 -23.32 -30.54 -2.43
C LYS A 612 -23.88 -31.48 -3.50
N ILE A 613 -23.00 -32.24 -4.16
CA ILE A 613 -23.39 -33.26 -5.15
C ILE A 613 -24.26 -34.33 -4.47
N GLN A 614 -23.81 -34.88 -3.34
CA GLN A 614 -24.58 -35.88 -2.59
C GLN A 614 -25.93 -35.35 -2.10
N SER A 615 -26.01 -34.07 -1.70
CA SER A 615 -27.29 -33.45 -1.34
C SER A 615 -28.22 -33.20 -2.54
N GLN A 616 -27.67 -33.03 -3.75
CA GLN A 616 -28.46 -32.93 -4.98
C GLN A 616 -28.96 -34.31 -5.43
N ASP A 617 -28.10 -35.34 -5.35
CA ASP A 617 -28.48 -36.72 -5.68
C ASP A 617 -29.54 -37.28 -4.71
N ILE A 618 -29.46 -36.93 -3.42
CA ILE A 618 -30.48 -37.28 -2.43
C ILE A 618 -31.83 -36.62 -2.77
N ASN A 619 -31.83 -35.38 -3.28
CA ASN A 619 -33.07 -34.69 -3.67
C ASN A 619 -33.68 -35.20 -4.99
N SER A 620 -32.93 -35.93 -5.82
CA SER A 620 -33.46 -36.56 -7.04
C SER A 620 -33.98 -38.00 -6.81
N PHE A 621 -33.96 -38.51 -5.58
CA PHE A 621 -34.31 -39.90 -5.25
C PHE A 621 -35.52 -40.04 -4.31
N PHE A 622 -36.23 -38.95 -3.99
CA PHE A 622 -37.46 -39.03 -3.21
C PHE A 622 -38.68 -38.92 -4.12
N ASP A 623 -39.30 -40.05 -4.42
CA ASP A 623 -40.66 -40.10 -4.97
C ASP A 623 -41.66 -39.52 -3.95
N ASP A 624 -42.74 -38.90 -4.44
CA ASP A 624 -43.79 -38.23 -3.65
C ASP A 624 -44.33 -39.08 -2.47
N GLU A 625 -44.25 -40.42 -2.57
CA GLU A 625 -44.65 -41.34 -1.50
C GLU A 625 -43.73 -41.28 -0.26
N THR A 626 -42.43 -41.06 -0.45
CA THR A 626 -41.47 -40.94 0.66
C THR A 626 -41.58 -39.60 1.40
N GLU A 627 -41.88 -38.51 0.69
CA GLU A 627 -42.14 -37.22 1.33
C GLU A 627 -43.42 -37.27 2.19
N LEU A 628 -44.42 -38.03 1.75
CA LEU A 628 -45.68 -38.26 2.47
C LEU A 628 -45.47 -39.15 3.72
N MET A 629 -44.56 -40.12 3.66
CA MET A 629 -44.13 -40.90 4.83
C MET A 629 -43.32 -40.07 5.83
N ILE A 630 -42.42 -39.20 5.38
CA ILE A 630 -41.66 -38.30 6.26
C ILE A 630 -42.59 -37.32 6.97
N ARG A 631 -43.57 -36.73 6.26
CA ARG A 631 -44.60 -35.87 6.90
C ARG A 631 -45.46 -36.62 7.91
N LYS A 632 -45.84 -37.88 7.62
CA LYS A 632 -46.55 -38.73 8.60
C LYS A 632 -45.68 -39.02 9.83
N PHE A 633 -44.39 -39.24 9.65
CA PHE A 633 -43.43 -39.50 10.74
C PHE A 633 -43.10 -38.25 11.57
N GLU A 634 -43.05 -37.08 10.96
CA GLU A 634 -42.89 -35.81 11.68
C GLU A 634 -44.15 -35.43 12.47
N ASN A 635 -45.34 -35.73 11.94
CA ASN A 635 -46.60 -35.51 12.64
C ASN A 635 -46.78 -36.49 13.82
N SER A 636 -46.38 -37.76 13.68
CA SER A 636 -46.39 -38.72 14.81
C SER A 636 -45.40 -38.35 15.92
N ASN A 637 -44.23 -37.81 15.56
CA ASN A 637 -43.25 -37.29 16.53
C ASN A 637 -43.68 -35.99 17.24
N LYS A 638 -44.58 -35.20 16.61
CA LYS A 638 -45.18 -34.02 17.26
C LYS A 638 -46.28 -34.42 18.24
N LEU A 639 -47.13 -35.38 17.88
CA LEU A 639 -48.14 -35.97 18.77
C LEU A 639 -47.51 -36.58 20.03
N THR A 640 -46.48 -37.42 19.87
CA THR A 640 -45.75 -38.02 21.02
C THR A 640 -45.01 -37.00 21.90
N LYS A 641 -44.63 -35.83 21.37
CA LYS A 641 -44.07 -34.73 22.18
C LYS A 641 -45.14 -33.91 22.91
N GLN A 642 -46.37 -33.86 22.39
CA GLN A 642 -47.52 -33.27 23.06
C GLN A 642 -48.00 -34.19 24.19
N ASP A 643 -48.13 -35.49 23.95
CA ASP A 643 -48.51 -36.48 24.98
C ASP A 643 -47.49 -36.54 26.13
N ARG A 644 -46.19 -36.41 25.81
CA ARG A 644 -45.10 -36.30 26.81
C ARG A 644 -45.09 -34.98 27.58
N LYS A 645 -45.74 -33.93 27.07
CA LYS A 645 -45.92 -32.65 27.78
C LYS A 645 -47.16 -32.66 28.66
N GLU A 646 -48.24 -33.30 28.23
CA GLU A 646 -49.47 -33.45 29.03
C GLU A 646 -49.26 -34.42 30.21
N THR A 647 -48.57 -35.54 30.01
CA THR A 647 -48.19 -36.46 31.11
C THR A 647 -47.30 -35.77 32.16
N LYS A 648 -46.36 -34.92 31.75
CA LYS A 648 -45.55 -34.09 32.67
C LYS A 648 -46.31 -32.96 33.36
N TYR A 649 -47.47 -32.55 32.84
CA TYR A 649 -48.31 -31.53 33.46
C TYR A 649 -49.24 -32.14 34.52
N ASN A 650 -49.73 -33.37 34.28
CA ASN A 650 -50.55 -34.10 35.25
C ASN A 650 -49.72 -34.67 36.43
N ASP A 651 -48.50 -35.16 36.20
CA ASP A 651 -47.62 -35.66 37.27
C ASP A 651 -47.15 -34.59 38.27
N ASN A 652 -47.26 -33.30 37.92
CA ASN A 652 -46.89 -32.19 38.80
C ASN A 652 -48.06 -31.63 39.63
N ASN A 653 -49.31 -31.99 39.31
CA ASN A 653 -50.49 -31.58 40.08
C ASN A 653 -50.89 -32.59 41.16
N ASP A 654 -50.44 -33.84 41.10
CA ASP A 654 -50.64 -34.86 42.14
C ASP A 654 -49.53 -34.88 43.22
N LYS A 655 -48.63 -33.89 43.21
CA LYS A 655 -47.59 -33.67 44.24
C LYS A 655 -47.63 -32.27 44.87
N MET A 656 -48.82 -31.67 44.98
CA MET A 656 -49.10 -30.55 45.88
C MET A 656 -50.18 -30.90 46.89
#